data_AF-A0A957GC47-F1
#
_entry.id   AF-A0A957GC47-F1
#
_cell.length_a   1.000
_cell.length_b   1.000
_cell.length_c   1.000
_cell.angle_alpha   90.00
_cell.angle_beta   90.00
_cell.angle_gamma   90.00
#
_symmetry.space_group_name_H-M   'P 1'
#
loop_
_entity.id
_entity.type
_entity.pdbx_description
1 polymer ?
#
loop_
_entity_poly.entity_id
_entity_poly.type
_entity_poly.pdbx_seq_one_letter_code
_entity_poly.pdbx_strand_id
1 'polypeptide(L)'
;MSRQRITILAGLAGLTALFLAAAAYAFYGSPFPNNSGSPKIFQLGESPQALRLTVYETGIVAISATELRATDLPFQNFSADSLRLTRDGEDVPFYLAGTGDDARLYFYATAITNTMEAPAVYWLSAGTGVAMRQKTAAPNGPIAATGWQRRTWEENTTFLGQANGDDIWLGPLLFAPASLDIPLDNIESDGGPGQLLVHLWSNNESATNPDHHVQIQLNGSSLTDHYWDGIKQQTIMLDLPAGVLQPGTNTLTINVPGDTGSAGEAIYVDWVHLDYDSNLNTSLGQLQFRSDQANLAVNTEDERALVFDITDPLSPIILTDVEYNDNQLRFSSGDSGKEHAYLALEPGQTMSARITLVPEWEPLKTAGLGADYLVLVADAEGFDAALEPLLAHRRAQGLQVRSVPINQVYDEFAHGRQTPAAIRDFLAYTQEAWDPAPRFVLLVGDATYDIYDYTGGKNKNLIPTYLVYTEFAGYVASDTWFSIFDEERPAPSLAIGRFPVQNLEELEVMVAKTIAYESESGTNWVNRALLVADDEPRFDIASDQLNESLVASGYQTQKLYMTENEDIRDAIISALNQGVGILNYVGHGGVAVWGDELVLRAEDAGILVNGKRLPIFTTFTCLNGYFNHPSTDSLAETLLWAENGGVVAAVAPSGRSFTSQQTPLADAFYNYLLTAQATTLGEALELAKIMASSDPDLREVIHTFNLLGDPALVFQLP
;
A
#
# COMPACT_ATOMS: atom_id res chain seq x y z
N MET A 1 28.40 18.90 18.21
CA MET A 1 28.49 17.99 17.04
C MET A 1 29.96 17.76 16.70
N SER A 2 30.43 16.51 16.79
CA SER A 2 31.83 16.17 16.48
C SER A 2 32.05 16.14 14.95
N ARG A 3 33.28 16.39 14.49
CA ARG A 3 33.66 16.41 13.06
C ARG A 3 33.39 15.08 12.34
N GLN A 4 33.21 13.97 13.05
CA GLN A 4 32.78 12.68 12.47
C GLN A 4 31.32 12.68 12.03
N ARG A 5 30.44 13.49 12.63
CA ARG A 5 29.00 13.56 12.27
C ARG A 5 28.75 14.29 10.95
N ILE A 6 29.64 15.20 10.52
CA ILE A 6 29.51 15.91 9.22
C ILE A 6 29.93 15.00 8.05
N THR A 7 30.86 14.06 8.26
CA THR A 7 31.34 13.17 7.20
C THR A 7 30.40 11.99 6.93
N ILE A 8 29.62 11.55 7.93
CA ILE A 8 28.63 10.47 7.76
C ILE A 8 27.34 11.00 7.10
N LEU A 9 26.88 12.21 7.47
CA LEU A 9 25.75 12.87 6.79
C LEU A 9 26.05 13.22 5.33
N ALA A 10 27.29 13.62 5.00
CA ALA A 10 27.72 13.81 3.62
C ALA A 10 27.93 12.48 2.85
N GLY A 11 28.18 11.38 3.57
CA GLY A 11 28.30 10.04 3.00
C GLY A 11 26.96 9.41 2.62
N LEU A 12 25.90 9.66 3.39
CA LEU A 12 24.55 9.18 3.05
C LEU A 12 23.92 9.96 1.88
N ALA A 13 24.18 11.26 1.74
CA ALA A 13 23.76 12.04 0.57
C ALA A 13 24.48 11.64 -0.73
N GLY A 14 25.67 11.05 -0.62
CA GLY A 14 26.46 10.58 -1.77
C GLY A 14 26.09 9.18 -2.28
N LEU A 15 25.45 8.35 -1.44
CA LEU A 15 25.03 7.00 -1.84
C LEU A 15 23.65 6.98 -2.53
N THR A 16 22.78 7.95 -2.25
CA THR A 16 21.51 8.15 -2.98
C THR A 16 21.74 8.60 -4.42
N ALA A 17 22.82 9.35 -4.70
CA ALA A 17 23.13 9.84 -6.04
C ALA A 17 23.67 8.76 -7.01
N LEU A 18 24.23 7.65 -6.52
CA LEU A 18 24.81 6.62 -7.39
C LEU A 18 23.81 5.56 -7.88
N PHE A 19 22.62 5.47 -7.28
CA PHE A 19 21.55 4.59 -7.75
C PHE A 19 20.64 5.26 -8.81
N LEU A 20 20.62 6.59 -8.89
CA LEU A 20 19.79 7.35 -9.85
C LEU A 20 20.28 7.26 -11.30
N ALA A 21 21.56 6.97 -11.55
CA ALA A 21 22.11 6.95 -12.91
C ALA A 21 21.89 5.61 -13.67
N ALA A 22 21.47 4.54 -12.99
CA ALA A 22 21.25 3.23 -13.60
C ALA A 22 19.77 2.96 -13.99
N ALA A 23 18.83 3.78 -13.53
CA ALA A 23 17.40 3.65 -13.84
C ALA A 23 16.98 4.29 -15.18
N ALA A 24 17.80 5.21 -15.71
CA ALA A 24 17.44 6.05 -16.86
C ALA A 24 17.50 5.37 -18.26
N TYR A 25 17.49 4.03 -18.36
CA TYR A 25 17.55 3.37 -19.68
C TYR A 25 16.71 2.10 -19.84
N ALA A 26 15.77 1.81 -18.93
CA ALA A 26 14.99 0.56 -18.96
C ALA A 26 13.46 0.71 -18.88
N PHE A 27 12.89 1.92 -18.93
CA PHE A 27 11.45 2.13 -18.79
C PHE A 27 10.80 2.63 -20.09
N TYR A 28 10.67 1.72 -21.05
CA TYR A 28 9.63 1.75 -22.08
C TYR A 28 9.25 0.30 -22.36
N GLY A 29 8.35 -0.21 -21.51
CA GLY A 29 7.88 -1.58 -21.50
C GLY A 29 7.37 -1.91 -20.09
N SER A 30 6.08 -2.21 -19.98
CA SER A 30 5.36 -2.51 -18.74
C SER A 30 6.21 -3.36 -17.76
N PRO A 31 6.48 -2.88 -16.53
CA PRO A 31 7.29 -3.60 -15.56
C PRO A 31 6.37 -4.45 -14.67
N PHE A 32 5.53 -5.30 -15.26
CA PHE A 32 4.86 -6.32 -14.46
C PHE A 32 5.40 -7.66 -14.93
N PRO A 33 6.16 -8.39 -14.09
CA PRO A 33 6.45 -9.77 -14.40
C PRO A 33 5.12 -10.47 -14.60
N ASN A 34 4.97 -11.10 -15.77
CA ASN A 34 4.03 -12.19 -15.96
C ASN A 34 4.36 -13.23 -14.88
N ASN A 35 3.74 -13.13 -13.71
CA ASN A 35 3.62 -14.25 -12.79
C ASN A 35 2.69 -15.27 -13.45
N SER A 36 3.24 -15.93 -14.46
CA SER A 36 2.84 -17.25 -14.92
C SER A 36 3.33 -18.30 -13.91
N GLY A 37 3.01 -18.06 -12.64
CA GLY A 37 3.06 -19.05 -11.56
C GLY A 37 1.63 -19.55 -11.39
N SER A 38 1.37 -20.74 -11.93
CA SER A 38 0.07 -21.40 -11.96
C SER A 38 -0.67 -21.32 -10.60
N PRO A 39 -1.89 -20.75 -10.50
CA PRO A 39 -2.75 -21.05 -9.36
C PRO A 39 -3.41 -22.40 -9.65
N LYS A 40 -2.96 -23.46 -9.00
CA LYS A 40 -3.75 -24.68 -8.89
C LYS A 40 -3.75 -25.19 -7.47
N ILE A 41 -4.81 -24.83 -6.75
CA ILE A 41 -5.53 -25.80 -5.94
C ILE A 41 -7.03 -25.57 -6.15
N PHE A 42 -7.63 -26.31 -7.10
CA PHE A 42 -9.09 -26.46 -7.19
C PHE A 42 -9.52 -27.69 -6.36
N GLN A 43 -10.46 -27.50 -5.43
CA GLN A 43 -11.82 -28.09 -5.41
C GLN A 43 -12.51 -27.88 -4.05
N LEU A 44 -13.85 -27.72 -3.97
CA LEU A 44 -14.93 -28.18 -4.88
C LEU A 44 -15.73 -27.01 -5.53
N GLY A 45 -16.11 -26.97 -6.82
CA GLY A 45 -16.03 -27.97 -7.91
C GLY A 45 -15.83 -27.36 -9.32
N GLU A 46 -14.57 -27.44 -9.76
CA GLU A 46 -13.98 -27.37 -11.13
C GLU A 46 -14.06 -26.11 -11.99
N SER A 47 -14.86 -25.10 -11.66
CA SER A 47 -14.85 -23.83 -12.41
C SER A 47 -14.86 -22.62 -11.47
N PRO A 48 -14.22 -21.50 -11.84
CA PRO A 48 -14.35 -20.26 -11.09
C PRO A 48 -15.78 -19.71 -11.17
N GLN A 49 -16.26 -19.08 -10.09
CA GLN A 49 -17.57 -18.41 -10.10
C GLN A 49 -17.52 -17.07 -10.86
N ALA A 50 -16.34 -16.44 -10.88
CA ALA A 50 -16.07 -15.19 -11.56
C ALA A 50 -14.57 -15.06 -11.85
N LEU A 51 -14.21 -14.06 -12.64
CA LEU A 51 -12.85 -13.60 -12.83
C LEU A 51 -12.71 -12.21 -12.23
N ARG A 52 -11.62 -12.00 -11.48
CA ARG A 52 -11.18 -10.69 -11.04
C ARG A 52 -10.31 -10.09 -12.13
N LEU A 53 -10.68 -8.91 -12.61
CA LEU A 53 -9.97 -8.13 -13.61
C LEU A 53 -9.40 -6.89 -12.92
N THR A 54 -8.13 -6.98 -12.50
CA THR A 54 -7.45 -5.85 -11.87
C THR A 54 -6.89 -4.91 -12.94
N VAL A 55 -7.24 -3.63 -12.84
CA VAL A 55 -6.91 -2.58 -13.80
C VAL A 55 -6.11 -1.48 -13.11
N TYR A 56 -4.99 -1.12 -13.74
CA TYR A 56 -4.03 -0.10 -13.26
C TYR A 56 -4.12 1.21 -14.02
N GLU A 57 -4.68 1.20 -15.24
CA GLU A 57 -4.75 2.36 -16.13
C GLU A 57 -6.19 2.60 -16.62
N THR A 58 -6.57 3.86 -16.76
CA THR A 58 -7.86 4.25 -17.32
C THR A 58 -7.85 4.09 -18.85
N GLY A 59 -8.86 3.44 -19.42
CA GLY A 59 -8.98 3.25 -20.87
C GLY A 59 -9.90 2.10 -21.25
N ILE A 60 -9.95 1.76 -22.54
CA ILE A 60 -10.64 0.56 -23.03
C ILE A 60 -9.76 -0.66 -22.75
N VAL A 61 -10.29 -1.58 -21.96
CA VAL A 61 -9.74 -2.92 -21.75
C VAL A 61 -10.45 -3.88 -22.69
N ALA A 62 -9.71 -4.87 -23.22
CA ALA A 62 -10.32 -5.96 -23.96
C ALA A 62 -9.93 -7.34 -23.43
N ILE A 63 -10.87 -8.27 -23.49
CA ILE A 63 -10.67 -9.69 -23.19
C ILE A 63 -11.14 -10.49 -24.40
N SER A 64 -10.26 -11.29 -24.97
CA SER A 64 -10.63 -12.18 -26.07
C SER A 64 -11.46 -13.36 -25.57
N ALA A 65 -12.31 -13.89 -26.45
CA ALA A 65 -13.07 -15.10 -26.19
C ALA A 65 -12.15 -16.32 -25.95
N THR A 66 -10.95 -16.31 -26.52
CA THR A 66 -9.92 -17.34 -26.30
C THR A 66 -9.33 -17.25 -24.90
N GLU A 67 -8.94 -16.06 -24.44
CA GLU A 67 -8.49 -15.85 -23.06
C GLU A 67 -9.57 -16.25 -22.05
N LEU A 68 -10.82 -15.85 -22.31
CA LEU A 68 -11.94 -16.17 -21.44
C LEU A 68 -12.23 -17.68 -21.40
N ARG A 69 -12.09 -18.40 -22.51
CA ARG A 69 -12.24 -19.87 -22.53
C ARG A 69 -11.12 -20.58 -21.78
N ALA A 70 -9.93 -19.99 -21.71
CA ALA A 70 -8.78 -20.59 -21.03
C ALA A 70 -8.86 -20.52 -19.50
N THR A 71 -9.82 -19.77 -18.93
CA THR A 71 -10.03 -19.67 -17.48
C THR A 71 -11.05 -20.66 -16.93
N ASP A 72 -11.68 -21.46 -17.79
CA ASP A 72 -12.76 -22.39 -17.43
C ASP A 72 -14.00 -21.72 -16.79
N LEU A 73 -14.20 -20.40 -16.97
CA LEU A 73 -15.41 -19.69 -16.54
C LEU A 73 -16.65 -20.27 -17.25
N PRO A 74 -17.72 -20.67 -16.54
CA PRO A 74 -18.82 -21.42 -17.12
C PRO A 74 -19.89 -20.51 -17.77
N PHE A 75 -19.61 -19.97 -18.96
CA PHE A 75 -20.57 -19.18 -19.74
C PHE A 75 -21.12 -19.93 -20.96
N GLN A 76 -22.38 -19.68 -21.37
CA GLN A 76 -23.03 -20.43 -22.46
C GLN A 76 -22.56 -20.00 -23.85
N ASN A 77 -22.48 -18.70 -24.09
CA ASN A 77 -22.04 -18.10 -25.34
C ASN A 77 -21.36 -16.75 -25.08
N PHE A 78 -20.57 -16.27 -26.03
CA PHE A 78 -19.88 -14.99 -25.93
C PHE A 78 -20.87 -13.85 -26.28
N SER A 79 -21.82 -13.58 -25.39
CA SER A 79 -22.88 -12.59 -25.55
C SER A 79 -23.18 -11.86 -24.23
N ALA A 80 -23.80 -10.69 -24.30
CA ALA A 80 -24.23 -9.95 -23.11
C ALA A 80 -25.32 -10.66 -22.30
N ASP A 81 -26.01 -11.64 -22.90
CA ASP A 81 -27.02 -12.44 -22.19
C ASP A 81 -26.39 -13.52 -21.28
N SER A 82 -25.10 -13.85 -21.49
CA SER A 82 -24.37 -14.92 -20.79
C SER A 82 -23.13 -14.45 -20.02
N LEU A 83 -22.69 -13.21 -20.23
CA LEU A 83 -21.59 -12.59 -19.49
C LEU A 83 -22.08 -11.36 -18.74
N ARG A 84 -21.69 -11.23 -17.47
CA ARG A 84 -21.97 -10.08 -16.63
C ARG A 84 -20.68 -9.49 -16.09
N LEU A 85 -20.46 -8.21 -16.37
CA LEU A 85 -19.34 -7.43 -15.87
C LEU A 85 -19.86 -6.46 -14.80
N THR A 86 -19.24 -6.44 -13.61
CA THR A 86 -19.60 -5.51 -12.54
C THR A 86 -18.38 -4.84 -11.94
N ARG A 87 -18.58 -3.65 -11.36
CA ARG A 87 -17.61 -2.96 -10.50
C ARG A 87 -18.35 -2.45 -9.28
N ASP A 88 -17.81 -2.73 -8.09
CA ASP A 88 -18.39 -2.30 -6.81
C ASP A 88 -19.90 -2.69 -6.68
N GLY A 89 -20.26 -3.85 -7.24
CA GLY A 89 -21.63 -4.39 -7.26
C GLY A 89 -22.53 -3.89 -8.39
N GLU A 90 -22.15 -2.83 -9.09
CA GLU A 90 -22.92 -2.20 -10.18
C GLU A 90 -22.53 -2.76 -11.56
N ASP A 91 -23.51 -2.88 -12.47
CA ASP A 91 -23.27 -3.38 -13.82
C ASP A 91 -22.42 -2.39 -14.64
N VAL A 92 -21.39 -2.91 -15.31
CA VAL A 92 -20.52 -2.15 -16.21
C VAL A 92 -20.86 -2.50 -17.66
N PRO A 93 -21.28 -1.52 -18.49
CA PRO A 93 -21.58 -1.78 -19.88
C PRO A 93 -20.35 -2.23 -20.67
N PHE A 94 -20.51 -3.26 -21.51
CA PHE A 94 -19.45 -3.75 -22.39
C PHE A 94 -19.93 -4.00 -23.82
N TYR A 95 -19.02 -3.86 -24.77
CA TYR A 95 -19.25 -4.09 -26.19
C TYR A 95 -18.60 -5.39 -26.63
N LEU A 96 -19.29 -6.18 -27.44
CA LEU A 96 -18.75 -7.42 -28.01
C LEU A 96 -18.59 -7.25 -29.51
N ALA A 97 -17.39 -7.52 -30.03
CA ALA A 97 -17.08 -7.45 -31.45
C ALA A 97 -16.36 -8.71 -31.92
N GLY A 98 -16.40 -8.97 -33.23
CA GLY A 98 -15.75 -10.12 -33.85
C GLY A 98 -16.56 -11.42 -33.74
N THR A 99 -15.97 -12.52 -34.22
CA THR A 99 -16.59 -13.86 -34.21
C THR A 99 -15.55 -14.93 -33.91
N GLY A 100 -15.97 -16.07 -33.34
CA GLY A 100 -15.07 -17.21 -33.10
C GLY A 100 -13.97 -16.89 -32.09
N ASP A 101 -12.71 -17.09 -32.49
CA ASP A 101 -11.53 -16.85 -31.65
C ASP A 101 -11.08 -15.38 -31.68
N ASP A 102 -11.48 -14.61 -32.70
CA ASP A 102 -11.21 -13.17 -32.80
C ASP A 102 -12.23 -12.32 -32.02
N ALA A 103 -13.26 -12.96 -31.43
CA ALA A 103 -14.27 -12.27 -30.66
C ALA A 103 -13.67 -11.66 -29.38
N ARG A 104 -14.04 -10.42 -29.06
CA ARG A 104 -13.51 -9.66 -27.93
C ARG A 104 -14.62 -8.91 -27.19
N LEU A 105 -14.48 -8.84 -25.87
CA LEU A 105 -15.26 -8.02 -24.95
C LEU A 105 -14.45 -6.76 -24.68
N TYR A 106 -15.03 -5.59 -24.94
CA TYR A 106 -14.45 -4.27 -24.68
C TYR A 106 -15.25 -3.55 -23.60
N PHE A 107 -14.58 -2.98 -22.62
CA PHE A 107 -15.23 -2.11 -21.63
C PHE A 107 -14.33 -0.94 -21.29
N TYR A 108 -14.93 0.19 -20.91
CA TYR A 108 -14.18 1.33 -20.41
C TYR A 108 -13.91 1.12 -18.92
N ALA A 109 -12.63 1.07 -18.56
CA ALA A 109 -12.18 0.93 -17.20
C ALA A 109 -11.60 2.25 -16.71
N THR A 110 -11.91 2.61 -15.47
CA THR A 110 -11.29 3.74 -14.75
C THR A 110 -10.41 3.20 -13.63
N ALA A 111 -9.13 3.59 -13.63
CA ALA A 111 -8.17 3.29 -12.58
C ALA A 111 -8.47 4.05 -11.29
N ILE A 112 -7.87 3.62 -10.19
CA ILE A 112 -7.82 4.39 -8.94
C ILE A 112 -6.54 5.21 -8.98
N THR A 113 -6.65 6.53 -8.81
CA THR A 113 -5.50 7.45 -8.84
C THR A 113 -4.91 7.70 -7.46
N ASN A 114 -5.66 7.40 -6.38
CA ASN A 114 -5.11 7.46 -5.03
C ASN A 114 -4.10 6.31 -4.84
N THR A 115 -2.83 6.67 -4.72
CA THR A 115 -1.69 5.75 -4.62
C THR A 115 -1.65 4.96 -3.31
N MET A 116 -2.51 5.30 -2.33
CA MET A 116 -2.74 4.54 -1.11
C MET A 116 -3.83 3.48 -1.21
N GLU A 117 -4.63 3.51 -2.28
CA GLU A 117 -5.75 2.61 -2.47
C GLU A 117 -5.43 1.50 -3.46
N ALA A 118 -5.88 0.29 -3.15
CA ALA A 118 -5.76 -0.85 -4.04
C ALA A 118 -6.39 -0.57 -5.42
N PRO A 119 -5.79 -1.14 -6.50
CA PRO A 119 -6.22 -0.90 -7.87
C PRO A 119 -7.69 -1.25 -8.11
N ALA A 120 -8.24 -0.70 -9.20
CA ALA A 120 -9.60 -0.98 -9.60
C ALA A 120 -9.78 -2.47 -9.94
N VAL A 121 -10.90 -3.04 -9.53
CA VAL A 121 -11.25 -4.44 -9.78
C VAL A 121 -12.62 -4.51 -10.44
N TYR A 122 -12.69 -5.24 -11.55
CA TYR A 122 -13.94 -5.59 -12.23
C TYR A 122 -14.17 -7.10 -12.12
N TRP A 123 -15.43 -7.50 -12.03
CA TRP A 123 -15.84 -8.89 -11.89
C TRP A 123 -16.52 -9.34 -13.16
N LEU A 124 -15.93 -10.30 -13.86
CA LEU A 124 -16.54 -10.94 -15.02
C LEU A 124 -17.06 -12.33 -14.61
N SER A 125 -18.37 -12.52 -14.69
CA SER A 125 -19.05 -13.74 -14.27
C SER A 125 -20.03 -14.23 -15.33
N ALA A 126 -20.48 -15.48 -15.19
CA ALA A 126 -21.59 -15.99 -16.00
C ALA A 126 -22.92 -15.36 -15.53
N GLY A 127 -23.69 -14.82 -16.47
CA GLY A 127 -24.97 -14.17 -16.16
C GLY A 127 -25.34 -13.12 -17.20
N THR A 128 -26.51 -12.49 -17.05
CA THR A 128 -26.93 -11.42 -17.96
C THR A 128 -26.28 -10.10 -17.54
N GLY A 129 -25.50 -9.50 -18.44
CA GLY A 129 -24.88 -8.20 -18.26
C GLY A 129 -25.56 -7.09 -19.07
N VAL A 130 -24.93 -5.91 -19.07
CA VAL A 130 -25.41 -4.74 -19.80
C VAL A 130 -24.60 -4.55 -21.08
N ALA A 131 -25.27 -4.64 -22.22
CA ALA A 131 -24.65 -4.29 -23.48
C ALA A 131 -24.38 -2.78 -23.55
N MET A 132 -23.16 -2.40 -23.94
CA MET A 132 -22.80 -1.01 -24.20
C MET A 132 -23.72 -0.43 -25.28
N ARG A 133 -24.23 0.78 -25.03
CA ARG A 133 -25.13 1.46 -25.97
C ARG A 133 -24.38 1.74 -27.28
N GLN A 134 -25.10 1.63 -28.39
CA GLN A 134 -24.57 1.95 -29.71
C GLN A 134 -25.25 3.20 -30.26
N LYS A 135 -24.50 4.02 -30.99
CA LYS A 135 -25.02 5.22 -31.66
C LYS A 135 -24.46 5.32 -33.07
N THR A 136 -25.35 5.30 -34.07
CA THR A 136 -25.01 5.64 -35.46
C THR A 136 -24.41 7.04 -35.52
N ALA A 137 -23.23 7.15 -36.11
CA ALA A 137 -22.39 8.35 -36.10
C ALA A 137 -21.85 8.68 -37.50
N ALA A 138 -22.60 8.37 -38.57
CA ALA A 138 -22.21 8.71 -39.93
C ALA A 138 -21.99 10.23 -40.08
N PRO A 139 -20.85 10.66 -40.67
CA PRO A 139 -20.55 12.07 -40.87
C PRO A 139 -21.54 12.71 -41.85
N ASN A 140 -21.91 13.97 -41.61
CA ASN A 140 -22.92 14.68 -42.41
C ASN A 140 -22.52 16.12 -42.80
N GLY A 141 -21.26 16.49 -42.59
CA GLY A 141 -20.80 17.86 -42.82
C GLY A 141 -19.27 18.00 -42.86
N PRO A 142 -18.76 19.24 -42.75
CA PRO A 142 -17.32 19.50 -42.70
C PRO A 142 -16.66 18.77 -41.55
N ILE A 143 -15.48 18.20 -41.82
CA ILE A 143 -14.73 17.33 -40.92
C ILE A 143 -13.59 18.13 -40.27
N ALA A 144 -13.48 18.06 -38.94
CA ALA A 144 -12.33 18.53 -38.18
C ALA A 144 -11.40 17.35 -37.84
N ALA A 145 -10.09 17.55 -37.88
CA ALA A 145 -9.09 16.52 -37.56
C ALA A 145 -8.28 16.83 -36.29
N THR A 146 -8.75 17.81 -35.51
CA THR A 146 -8.11 18.27 -34.28
C THR A 146 -9.07 18.21 -33.10
N GLY A 147 -8.52 18.12 -31.89
CA GLY A 147 -9.24 18.17 -30.63
C GLY A 147 -8.29 18.38 -29.45
N TRP A 148 -8.85 18.55 -28.26
CA TRP A 148 -8.09 18.78 -27.04
C TRP A 148 -7.60 17.46 -26.43
N GLN A 149 -6.32 17.37 -26.14
CA GLN A 149 -5.75 16.26 -25.39
C GLN A 149 -5.13 16.73 -24.08
N ARG A 150 -5.18 15.84 -23.09
CA ARG A 150 -4.36 15.93 -21.90
C ARG A 150 -3.26 14.89 -21.97
N ARG A 151 -2.06 15.28 -21.60
CA ARG A 151 -0.94 14.39 -21.30
C ARG A 151 -0.57 14.58 -19.84
N THR A 152 -0.34 13.46 -19.16
CA THR A 152 0.10 13.42 -17.76
C THR A 152 1.48 12.79 -17.73
N TRP A 153 2.41 13.43 -17.04
CA TRP A 153 3.63 12.81 -16.56
C TRP A 153 3.59 12.82 -15.04
N GLU A 154 3.91 11.69 -14.43
CA GLU A 154 3.98 11.50 -12.98
C GLU A 154 4.92 10.33 -12.75
N GLU A 155 5.83 10.46 -11.79
CA GLU A 155 6.74 9.39 -11.39
C GLU A 155 6.63 9.19 -9.89
N ASN A 156 6.12 8.05 -9.45
CA ASN A 156 6.02 7.73 -8.04
C ASN A 156 7.29 7.01 -7.59
N THR A 157 8.18 7.71 -6.88
CA THR A 157 9.50 7.17 -6.49
C THR A 157 9.78 7.26 -5.00
N THR A 158 9.15 8.21 -4.30
CA THR A 158 9.39 8.48 -2.89
C THR A 158 8.09 8.54 -2.12
N PHE A 159 7.92 7.63 -1.16
CA PHE A 159 6.83 7.71 -0.19
C PHE A 159 7.18 8.69 0.92
N LEU A 160 6.32 9.69 1.14
CA LEU A 160 6.47 10.64 2.23
C LEU A 160 5.16 10.73 3.00
N GLY A 161 5.04 9.96 4.08
CA GLY A 161 3.82 9.92 4.89
C GLY A 161 3.41 11.28 5.49
N GLN A 162 4.31 12.27 5.54
CA GLN A 162 4.06 13.64 6.00
C GLN A 162 3.62 14.61 4.89
N ALA A 163 3.62 14.17 3.63
CA ALA A 163 3.09 14.98 2.54
C ALA A 163 1.60 15.22 2.81
N ASN A 164 1.26 16.47 3.11
CA ASN A 164 -0.13 16.88 3.33
C ASN A 164 -0.75 17.20 1.97
N GLY A 165 -1.57 16.29 1.45
CA GLY A 165 -2.34 16.46 0.21
C GLY A 165 -2.93 15.15 -0.32
N ASP A 166 -3.36 15.17 -1.59
CA ASP A 166 -4.09 14.07 -2.23
C ASP A 166 -3.19 12.91 -2.70
N ASP A 167 -1.87 13.14 -2.84
CA ASP A 167 -0.86 12.11 -3.13
C ASP A 167 0.30 12.19 -2.12
N ILE A 168 0.75 11.02 -1.68
CA ILE A 168 1.88 10.84 -0.74
C ILE A 168 3.06 10.12 -1.37
N TRP A 169 2.87 9.58 -2.57
CA TRP A 169 3.96 9.19 -3.44
C TRP A 169 4.34 10.39 -4.28
N LEU A 170 5.60 10.78 -4.22
CA LEU A 170 6.13 11.89 -4.97
C LEU A 170 7.24 11.42 -5.90
N GLY A 171 7.51 12.24 -6.90
CA GLY A 171 8.61 12.04 -7.83
C GLY A 171 9.95 12.55 -7.35
N PRO A 172 10.85 12.83 -8.30
CA PRO A 172 12.23 13.17 -8.00
C PRO A 172 12.37 14.38 -7.06
N LEU A 173 13.28 14.25 -6.10
CA LEU A 173 13.68 15.32 -5.19
C LEU A 173 14.82 16.16 -5.79
N LEU A 174 14.60 17.46 -5.86
CA LEU A 174 15.58 18.45 -6.31
C LEU A 174 16.11 19.23 -5.10
N PHE A 175 17.37 18.98 -4.74
CA PHE A 175 18.11 19.79 -3.78
C PHE A 175 18.88 20.89 -4.50
N ALA A 176 18.59 22.15 -4.18
CA ALA A 176 19.22 23.27 -4.87
C ALA A 176 20.76 23.31 -4.67
N PRO A 177 21.55 23.63 -5.72
CA PRO A 177 21.12 23.81 -7.10
C PRO A 177 20.91 22.46 -7.82
N ALA A 178 19.76 22.30 -8.48
CA ALA A 178 19.43 21.09 -9.24
C ALA A 178 18.52 21.42 -10.43
N SER A 179 18.48 20.53 -11.42
CA SER A 179 17.56 20.64 -12.56
C SER A 179 17.08 19.26 -12.95
N LEU A 180 15.82 19.18 -13.39
CA LEU A 180 15.19 17.98 -13.92
C LEU A 180 14.67 18.26 -15.33
N ASP A 181 15.05 17.41 -16.28
CA ASP A 181 14.47 17.40 -17.61
C ASP A 181 13.44 16.27 -17.69
N ILE A 182 12.19 16.65 -17.93
CA ILE A 182 11.05 15.75 -18.10
C ILE A 182 10.76 15.64 -19.60
N PRO A 183 10.88 14.43 -20.19
CA PRO A 183 10.47 14.21 -21.58
C PRO A 183 8.95 14.21 -21.67
N LEU A 184 8.41 15.09 -22.50
CA LEU A 184 7.01 15.07 -22.92
C LEU A 184 6.98 14.48 -24.33
N ASP A 185 6.96 13.16 -24.40
CA ASP A 185 6.95 12.38 -25.64
C ASP A 185 5.55 12.28 -26.25
N ASN A 186 5.49 11.86 -27.53
CA ASN A 186 4.24 11.48 -28.19
C ASN A 186 3.18 12.60 -28.21
N ILE A 187 3.65 13.84 -28.39
CA ILE A 187 2.83 15.04 -28.50
C ILE A 187 2.43 15.25 -29.96
N GLU A 188 1.13 15.30 -30.24
CA GLU A 188 0.60 15.48 -31.60
C GLU A 188 0.12 16.93 -31.84
N SER A 189 0.83 17.91 -31.27
CA SER A 189 0.47 19.34 -31.32
C SER A 189 0.14 19.82 -32.73
N ASP A 190 -0.92 20.61 -32.89
CA ASP A 190 -1.22 21.30 -34.14
C ASP A 190 -0.46 22.64 -34.29
N GLY A 191 0.38 22.97 -33.30
CA GLY A 191 1.12 24.23 -33.19
C GLY A 191 0.32 25.34 -32.51
N GLY A 192 -0.91 25.07 -32.07
CA GLY A 192 -1.77 25.96 -31.30
C GLY A 192 -1.29 26.22 -29.86
N PRO A 193 -2.03 27.05 -29.10
CA PRO A 193 -1.75 27.28 -27.69
C PRO A 193 -2.04 26.03 -26.85
N GLY A 194 -1.54 26.02 -25.62
CA GLY A 194 -1.84 24.98 -24.64
C GLY A 194 -1.77 25.52 -23.21
N GLN A 195 -1.92 24.64 -22.24
CA GLN A 195 -1.78 24.93 -20.83
C GLN A 195 -0.95 23.84 -20.17
N LEU A 196 0.03 24.26 -19.37
CA LEU A 196 0.88 23.39 -18.58
C LEU A 196 0.59 23.63 -17.10
N LEU A 197 0.33 22.56 -16.35
CA LEU A 197 0.23 22.57 -14.91
C LEU A 197 1.39 21.73 -14.35
N VAL A 198 2.15 22.30 -13.43
CA VAL A 198 3.25 21.61 -12.74
C VAL A 198 2.93 21.60 -11.25
N HIS A 199 2.85 20.42 -10.65
CA HIS A 199 2.64 20.24 -9.23
C HIS A 199 3.94 19.88 -8.52
N LEU A 200 4.21 20.60 -7.44
CA LEU A 200 5.45 20.52 -6.67
C LEU A 200 5.13 20.49 -5.18
N TRP A 201 6.05 19.93 -4.39
CA TRP A 201 5.99 20.01 -2.93
C TRP A 201 7.33 20.46 -2.35
N SER A 202 7.32 21.52 -1.55
CA SER A 202 8.46 21.89 -0.70
C SER A 202 8.29 21.25 0.68
N ASN A 203 9.30 20.49 1.12
CA ASN A 203 9.24 19.77 2.39
C ASN A 203 10.05 20.42 3.52
N ASN A 204 10.64 21.58 3.25
CA ASN A 204 11.46 22.32 4.21
C ASN A 204 11.10 23.81 4.23
N GLU A 205 11.45 24.46 5.34
CA GLU A 205 11.26 25.89 5.55
C GLU A 205 12.56 26.50 6.10
N SER A 206 12.83 27.75 5.76
CA SER A 206 13.95 28.53 6.28
C SER A 206 13.49 29.91 6.78
N ALA A 207 14.39 30.64 7.46
CA ALA A 207 14.10 32.02 7.88
C ALA A 207 14.13 33.03 6.71
N THR A 208 14.64 32.63 5.55
CA THR A 208 14.63 33.43 4.33
C THR A 208 13.22 33.44 3.75
N ASN A 209 12.78 34.56 3.15
CA ASN A 209 11.45 34.65 2.53
C ASN A 209 11.53 35.49 1.24
N PRO A 210 11.14 34.92 0.07
CA PRO A 210 10.77 33.51 -0.15
C PRO A 210 11.98 32.58 -0.03
N ASP A 211 11.77 31.35 0.46
CA ASP A 211 12.84 30.33 0.60
C ASP A 211 12.91 29.30 -0.54
N HIS A 212 11.92 29.27 -1.43
CA HIS A 212 11.88 28.40 -2.61
C HIS A 212 11.74 29.20 -3.91
N HIS A 213 12.38 28.71 -4.96
CA HIS A 213 12.44 29.27 -6.30
C HIS A 213 12.57 28.17 -7.35
N VAL A 214 11.68 28.17 -8.33
CA VAL A 214 11.82 27.34 -9.55
C VAL A 214 11.75 28.18 -10.81
N GLN A 215 12.53 27.77 -11.79
CA GLN A 215 12.48 28.25 -13.16
C GLN A 215 11.99 27.11 -14.04
N ILE A 216 10.91 27.36 -14.79
CA ILE A 216 10.31 26.34 -15.67
C ILE A 216 10.54 26.77 -17.12
N GLN A 217 11.04 25.85 -17.93
CA GLN A 217 11.31 26.06 -19.35
C GLN A 217 10.72 24.93 -20.18
N LEU A 218 10.25 25.22 -21.39
CA LEU A 218 9.81 24.21 -22.35
C LEU A 218 10.58 24.41 -23.66
N ASN A 219 11.28 23.38 -24.11
CA ASN A 219 12.14 23.42 -25.31
C ASN A 219 13.14 24.60 -25.29
N GLY A 220 13.69 24.90 -24.11
CA GLY A 220 14.61 26.03 -23.87
C GLY A 220 13.95 27.42 -23.83
N SER A 221 12.63 27.51 -24.00
CA SER A 221 11.89 28.76 -23.80
C SER A 221 11.49 28.90 -22.33
N SER A 222 11.92 29.99 -21.69
CA SER A 222 11.55 30.30 -20.31
C SER A 222 10.04 30.60 -20.22
N LEU A 223 9.34 29.85 -19.37
CA LEU A 223 7.91 30.00 -19.12
C LEU A 223 7.64 30.80 -17.84
N THR A 224 8.37 30.51 -16.76
CA THR A 224 8.24 31.24 -15.50
C THR A 224 9.51 31.19 -14.66
N ASP A 225 9.56 32.12 -13.71
CA ASP A 225 10.52 32.28 -12.63
C ASP A 225 9.65 32.52 -11.37
N HIS A 226 9.48 31.47 -10.55
CA HIS A 226 8.40 31.36 -9.57
C HIS A 226 8.94 31.13 -8.15
N TYR A 227 8.57 32.00 -7.23
CA TYR A 227 9.01 31.97 -5.84
C TYR A 227 7.87 31.67 -4.87
N TRP A 228 8.18 30.97 -3.79
CA TRP A 228 7.26 30.81 -2.67
C TRP A 228 7.98 30.57 -1.33
N ASP A 229 7.19 30.54 -0.26
CA ASP A 229 7.67 30.42 1.11
C ASP A 229 7.08 29.19 1.82
N GLY A 230 7.90 28.49 2.60
CA GLY A 230 7.52 27.45 3.56
C GLY A 230 7.22 26.06 2.98
N ILE A 231 6.81 25.14 3.86
CA ILE A 231 6.41 23.77 3.51
C ILE A 231 5.00 23.80 2.92
N LYS A 232 4.85 23.54 1.62
CA LYS A 232 3.53 23.51 0.96
C LYS A 232 3.55 22.84 -0.40
N GLN A 233 2.39 22.35 -0.81
CA GLN A 233 2.12 21.95 -2.19
C GLN A 233 1.89 23.20 -3.05
N GLN A 234 2.43 23.21 -4.28
CA GLN A 234 2.30 24.28 -5.25
C GLN A 234 1.88 23.73 -6.61
N THR A 235 0.76 24.22 -7.14
CA THR A 235 0.38 24.00 -8.55
C THR A 235 0.63 25.29 -9.32
N ILE A 236 1.57 25.24 -10.26
CA ILE A 236 1.90 26.36 -11.14
C ILE A 236 1.20 26.13 -12.48
N MET A 237 0.27 27.02 -12.82
CA MET A 237 -0.47 27.00 -14.10
C MET A 237 0.15 27.99 -15.08
N LEU A 238 0.52 27.53 -16.27
CA LEU A 238 1.25 28.28 -17.28
C LEU A 238 0.53 28.17 -18.62
N ASP A 239 0.24 29.31 -19.24
CA ASP A 239 -0.25 29.33 -20.62
C ASP A 239 0.92 29.13 -21.59
N LEU A 240 0.77 28.22 -22.54
CA LEU A 240 1.75 27.96 -23.58
C LEU A 240 1.36 28.71 -24.86
N PRO A 241 2.18 29.66 -25.33
CA PRO A 241 1.95 30.32 -26.61
C PRO A 241 2.03 29.33 -27.79
N ALA A 242 1.30 29.65 -28.85
CA ALA A 242 1.36 28.92 -30.12
C ALA A 242 2.82 28.81 -30.62
N GLY A 243 3.19 27.62 -31.09
CA GLY A 243 4.53 27.32 -31.59
C GLY A 243 5.60 27.03 -30.54
N VAL A 244 5.31 27.08 -29.22
CA VAL A 244 6.25 26.61 -28.19
C VAL A 244 6.25 25.09 -28.11
N LEU A 245 5.06 24.48 -28.10
CA LEU A 245 4.87 23.03 -28.11
C LEU A 245 5.01 22.50 -29.55
N GLN A 246 5.91 21.54 -29.73
CA GLN A 246 6.22 20.94 -31.03
C GLN A 246 5.61 19.53 -31.15
N PRO A 247 5.30 19.04 -32.36
CA PRO A 247 5.00 17.62 -32.56
C PRO A 247 6.19 16.73 -32.20
N GLY A 248 5.91 15.56 -31.62
CA GLY A 248 6.91 14.59 -31.16
C GLY A 248 7.36 14.82 -29.71
N THR A 249 8.67 14.72 -29.48
CA THR A 249 9.27 14.89 -28.15
C THR A 249 9.50 16.36 -27.83
N ASN A 250 9.05 16.78 -26.65
CA ASN A 250 9.36 18.07 -26.04
C ASN A 250 10.10 17.85 -24.73
N THR A 251 10.84 18.85 -24.26
CA THR A 251 11.55 18.77 -22.98
C THR A 251 11.09 19.89 -22.06
N LEU A 252 10.45 19.51 -20.96
CA LEU A 252 10.13 20.39 -19.84
C LEU A 252 11.29 20.37 -18.86
N THR A 253 11.92 21.51 -18.61
CA THR A 253 13.00 21.65 -17.63
C THR A 253 12.47 22.38 -16.40
N ILE A 254 12.60 21.75 -15.23
CA ILE A 254 12.36 22.35 -13.91
C ILE A 254 13.73 22.57 -13.27
N ASN A 255 14.13 23.83 -13.12
CA ASN A 255 15.40 24.23 -12.54
C ASN A 255 15.19 24.88 -11.17
N VAL A 256 15.93 24.42 -10.17
CA VAL A 256 16.00 24.97 -8.81
C VAL A 256 17.37 25.61 -8.64
N PRO A 257 17.52 26.94 -8.83
CA PRO A 257 18.83 27.58 -8.95
C PRO A 257 19.59 27.73 -7.62
N GLY A 258 18.91 27.69 -6.47
CA GLY A 258 19.54 27.88 -5.16
C GLY A 258 20.00 29.32 -4.91
N ASP A 259 19.28 30.30 -5.44
CA ASP A 259 19.60 31.73 -5.37
C ASP A 259 18.75 32.51 -4.35
N THR A 260 17.87 31.84 -3.61
CA THR A 260 17.04 32.45 -2.56
C THR A 260 17.85 32.97 -1.38
N GLY A 261 19.02 32.36 -1.14
CA GLY A 261 19.82 32.57 0.07
C GLY A 261 19.38 31.72 1.26
N SER A 262 18.46 30.78 1.06
CA SER A 262 18.15 29.72 2.04
C SER A 262 19.38 28.83 2.29
N ALA A 263 19.47 28.26 3.50
CA ALA A 263 20.52 27.29 3.85
C ALA A 263 20.31 25.92 3.17
N GLY A 264 19.10 25.65 2.68
CA GLY A 264 18.73 24.46 1.95
C GLY A 264 17.35 24.64 1.31
N GLU A 265 17.19 24.13 0.10
CA GLU A 265 15.97 24.21 -0.71
C GLU A 265 15.76 22.84 -1.33
N ALA A 266 14.62 22.22 -1.02
CA ALA A 266 14.29 20.85 -1.39
C ALA A 266 12.87 20.79 -1.94
N ILE A 267 12.75 20.43 -3.22
CA ILE A 267 11.48 20.44 -3.95
C ILE A 267 11.29 19.09 -4.59
N TYR A 268 10.17 18.44 -4.29
CA TYR A 268 9.71 17.25 -4.99
C TYR A 268 8.86 17.68 -6.18
N VAL A 269 9.05 17.00 -7.31
CA VAL A 269 8.13 17.08 -8.45
C VAL A 269 7.12 15.97 -8.30
N ASP A 270 5.84 16.31 -8.38
CA ASP A 270 4.74 15.34 -8.26
C ASP A 270 4.28 14.92 -9.65
N TRP A 271 3.34 15.67 -10.23
CA TRP A 271 2.84 15.46 -11.58
C TRP A 271 2.93 16.71 -12.45
N VAL A 272 2.84 16.48 -13.76
CA VAL A 272 2.75 17.50 -14.80
C VAL A 272 1.58 17.17 -15.70
N HIS A 273 0.67 18.13 -15.90
CA HIS A 273 -0.42 18.03 -16.87
C HIS A 273 -0.23 19.02 -18.01
N LEU A 274 -0.31 18.52 -19.24
CA LEU A 274 -0.28 19.31 -20.46
C LEU A 274 -1.60 19.16 -21.21
N ASP A 275 -2.40 20.22 -21.25
CA ASP A 275 -3.60 20.33 -22.07
C ASP A 275 -3.27 21.12 -23.35
N TYR A 276 -3.61 20.58 -24.53
CA TYR A 276 -3.25 21.22 -25.81
C TYR A 276 -4.16 20.81 -26.97
N ASP A 277 -4.22 21.67 -27.99
CA ASP A 277 -4.82 21.35 -29.29
C ASP A 277 -3.94 20.36 -30.05
N SER A 278 -4.53 19.24 -30.47
CA SER A 278 -3.80 18.08 -30.98
C SER A 278 -4.43 17.54 -32.25
N ASN A 279 -3.59 17.07 -33.17
CA ASN A 279 -4.00 16.22 -34.28
C ASN A 279 -4.46 14.86 -33.74
N LEU A 280 -5.58 14.36 -34.25
CA LEU A 280 -6.16 13.12 -33.77
C LEU A 280 -5.55 11.92 -34.49
N ASN A 281 -4.82 11.06 -33.77
CA ASN A 281 -4.10 9.90 -34.30
C ASN A 281 -4.06 8.73 -33.30
N THR A 282 -4.36 7.50 -33.75
CA THR A 282 -4.27 6.29 -32.92
C THR A 282 -2.89 5.62 -32.94
N SER A 283 -1.90 6.10 -33.70
CA SER A 283 -0.59 5.45 -33.85
C SER A 283 0.16 5.21 -32.52
N LEU A 284 -0.20 5.95 -31.47
CA LEU A 284 0.45 5.94 -30.15
C LEU A 284 -0.34 5.16 -29.09
N GLY A 285 -1.35 4.40 -29.48
CA GLY A 285 -2.20 3.61 -28.59
C GLY A 285 -3.62 4.15 -28.52
N GLN A 286 -4.21 4.13 -27.33
CA GLN A 286 -5.58 4.65 -27.14
C GLN A 286 -5.59 6.17 -27.15
N LEU A 287 -6.23 6.73 -28.16
CA LEU A 287 -6.38 8.16 -28.30
C LEU A 287 -7.58 8.65 -27.49
N GLN A 288 -7.32 9.22 -26.31
CA GLN A 288 -8.33 9.97 -25.57
C GLN A 288 -8.25 11.46 -25.90
N PHE A 289 -9.39 12.08 -26.22
CA PHE A 289 -9.46 13.50 -26.55
C PHE A 289 -10.85 14.09 -26.26
N ARG A 290 -10.94 15.41 -26.25
CA ARG A 290 -12.18 16.17 -26.13
C ARG A 290 -12.40 17.02 -27.38
N SER A 291 -13.64 17.25 -27.76
CA SER A 291 -13.98 18.13 -28.88
C SER A 291 -15.42 18.63 -28.78
N ASP A 292 -15.67 19.82 -29.31
CA ASP A 292 -16.99 20.42 -29.48
C ASP A 292 -17.45 20.44 -30.95
N GLN A 293 -16.64 19.84 -31.84
CA GLN A 293 -16.88 19.79 -33.28
C GLN A 293 -17.95 18.75 -33.64
N ALA A 294 -18.76 19.06 -34.65
CA ALA A 294 -19.89 18.21 -35.04
C ALA A 294 -19.50 16.98 -35.86
N ASN A 295 -18.42 17.07 -36.64
CA ASN A 295 -17.87 15.94 -37.38
C ASN A 295 -16.35 15.92 -37.23
N LEU A 296 -15.81 14.74 -36.97
CA LEU A 296 -14.43 14.51 -36.60
C LEU A 296 -13.79 13.46 -37.50
N ALA A 297 -12.47 13.57 -37.69
CA ALA A 297 -11.61 12.56 -38.29
C ALA A 297 -10.47 12.21 -37.33
N VAL A 298 -10.28 10.91 -37.12
CA VAL A 298 -9.12 10.36 -36.42
C VAL A 298 -8.26 9.63 -37.45
N ASN A 299 -6.98 9.97 -37.53
CA ASN A 299 -6.04 9.25 -38.39
C ASN A 299 -5.74 7.87 -37.79
N THR A 300 -5.86 6.82 -38.59
CA THR A 300 -5.61 5.43 -38.18
C THR A 300 -5.29 4.56 -39.39
N GLU A 301 -4.36 3.61 -39.22
CA GLU A 301 -3.98 2.66 -40.27
C GLU A 301 -4.91 1.43 -40.32
N ASP A 302 -5.71 1.19 -39.27
CA ASP A 302 -6.62 0.05 -39.17
C ASP A 302 -8.08 0.46 -39.42
N GLU A 303 -8.68 -0.03 -40.51
CA GLU A 303 -10.11 0.20 -40.82
C GLU A 303 -11.06 -0.37 -39.76
N ARG A 304 -10.57 -1.23 -38.86
CA ARG A 304 -11.31 -1.82 -37.74
C ARG A 304 -11.19 -1.01 -36.44
N ALA A 305 -10.55 0.16 -36.47
CA ALA A 305 -10.50 1.06 -35.34
C ALA A 305 -11.91 1.38 -34.81
N LEU A 306 -11.99 1.52 -33.49
CA LEU A 306 -13.23 1.75 -32.76
C LEU A 306 -13.21 3.14 -32.15
N VAL A 307 -14.38 3.78 -32.06
CA VAL A 307 -14.55 5.07 -31.36
C VAL A 307 -15.65 4.93 -30.31
N PHE A 308 -15.32 5.32 -29.09
CA PHE A 308 -16.22 5.37 -27.96
C PHE A 308 -16.46 6.82 -27.56
N ASP A 309 -17.71 7.22 -27.35
CA ASP A 309 -18.06 8.42 -26.60
C ASP A 309 -18.02 8.06 -25.10
N ILE A 310 -17.06 8.65 -24.40
CA ILE A 310 -16.78 8.45 -22.97
C ILE A 310 -17.10 9.73 -22.17
N THR A 311 -17.96 10.60 -22.71
CA THR A 311 -18.39 11.83 -22.01
C THR A 311 -19.01 11.50 -20.64
N ASP A 312 -19.73 10.38 -20.55
CA ASP A 312 -20.10 9.74 -19.29
C ASP A 312 -19.30 8.43 -19.15
N PRO A 313 -18.22 8.41 -18.34
CA PRO A 313 -17.34 7.25 -18.21
C PRO A 313 -18.03 6.04 -17.55
N LEU A 314 -19.14 6.22 -16.83
CA LEU A 314 -19.93 5.13 -16.25
C LEU A 314 -20.92 4.52 -17.26
N SER A 315 -21.19 5.23 -18.37
CA SER A 315 -22.14 4.80 -19.40
C SER A 315 -21.63 5.09 -20.82
N PRO A 316 -20.45 4.54 -21.20
CA PRO A 316 -19.83 4.77 -22.49
C PRO A 316 -20.73 4.28 -23.64
N ILE A 317 -20.54 4.88 -24.81
CA ILE A 317 -21.30 4.56 -26.03
C ILE A 317 -20.32 4.21 -27.14
N ILE A 318 -20.47 3.05 -27.77
CA ILE A 318 -19.73 2.74 -29.00
C ILE A 318 -20.39 3.43 -30.19
N LEU A 319 -19.58 4.09 -31.03
CA LEU A 319 -20.06 4.72 -32.25
C LEU A 319 -20.06 3.71 -33.41
N THR A 320 -21.18 3.65 -34.14
CA THR A 320 -21.38 2.77 -35.29
C THR A 320 -21.62 3.57 -36.57
N ASP A 321 -21.57 2.92 -37.73
CA ASP A 321 -21.70 3.58 -39.04
C ASP A 321 -20.69 4.73 -39.25
N VAL A 322 -19.51 4.60 -38.64
CA VAL A 322 -18.36 5.49 -38.90
C VAL A 322 -17.79 5.20 -40.29
N GLU A 323 -17.28 6.21 -40.97
CA GLU A 323 -16.76 6.09 -42.33
C GLU A 323 -15.23 6.00 -42.31
N TYR A 324 -14.67 4.91 -42.83
CA TYR A 324 -13.23 4.80 -43.06
C TYR A 324 -12.88 5.23 -44.49
N ASN A 325 -12.07 6.28 -44.63
CA ASN A 325 -11.57 6.76 -45.93
C ASN A 325 -10.25 7.53 -45.75
N ASP A 326 -9.33 7.40 -46.70
CA ASP A 326 -8.04 8.11 -46.71
C ASP A 326 -7.22 7.93 -45.41
N ASN A 327 -7.20 6.71 -44.84
CA ASN A 327 -6.59 6.40 -43.54
C ASN A 327 -7.16 7.23 -42.37
N GLN A 328 -8.44 7.59 -42.46
CA GLN A 328 -9.15 8.32 -41.41
C GLN A 328 -10.45 7.62 -41.08
N LEU A 329 -10.72 7.48 -39.79
CA LEU A 329 -12.02 7.13 -39.26
C LEU A 329 -12.82 8.41 -39.01
N ARG A 330 -13.91 8.60 -39.75
CA ARG A 330 -14.74 9.81 -39.74
C ARG A 330 -16.07 9.54 -39.09
N PHE A 331 -16.49 10.42 -38.19
CA PHE A 331 -17.73 10.26 -37.44
C PHE A 331 -18.36 11.61 -37.03
N SER A 332 -19.62 11.58 -36.61
CA SER A 332 -20.35 12.75 -36.13
C SER A 332 -20.79 12.60 -34.67
N SER A 333 -20.65 13.68 -33.90
CA SER A 333 -21.23 13.79 -32.56
C SER A 333 -22.77 13.88 -32.59
N GLY A 334 -23.36 14.29 -33.72
CA GLY A 334 -24.79 14.53 -33.90
C GLY A 334 -25.29 15.90 -33.38
N ASP A 335 -24.54 16.58 -32.51
CA ASP A 335 -24.85 17.90 -31.95
C ASP A 335 -23.59 18.79 -31.97
N SER A 336 -23.66 19.98 -32.58
CA SER A 336 -22.54 20.95 -32.61
C SER A 336 -22.48 21.82 -31.35
N GLY A 337 -21.29 22.12 -30.84
CA GLY A 337 -21.10 23.10 -29.74
C GLY A 337 -21.36 22.56 -28.34
N LYS A 338 -21.47 21.23 -28.19
CA LYS A 338 -21.37 20.53 -26.90
C LYS A 338 -20.02 19.84 -26.86
N GLU A 339 -19.29 20.01 -25.78
CA GLU A 339 -18.05 19.26 -25.55
C GLU A 339 -18.38 17.79 -25.28
N HIS A 340 -17.69 16.91 -25.98
CA HIS A 340 -17.71 15.46 -25.78
C HIS A 340 -16.29 14.97 -25.49
N ALA A 341 -16.17 13.91 -24.71
CA ALA A 341 -14.93 13.14 -24.56
C ALA A 341 -15.03 11.85 -25.38
N TYR A 342 -14.00 11.57 -26.16
CA TYR A 342 -13.91 10.37 -27.00
C TYR A 342 -12.66 9.57 -26.67
N LEU A 343 -12.74 8.28 -26.94
CA LEU A 343 -11.61 7.38 -26.98
C LEU A 343 -11.65 6.59 -28.28
N ALA A 344 -10.62 6.76 -29.11
CA ALA A 344 -10.42 6.00 -30.35
C ALA A 344 -9.23 5.05 -30.20
N LEU A 345 -9.34 3.82 -30.70
CA LEU A 345 -8.23 2.88 -30.68
C LEU A 345 -8.30 1.89 -31.84
N GLU A 346 -7.14 1.36 -32.22
CA GLU A 346 -7.07 0.14 -33.02
C GLU A 346 -7.30 -1.07 -32.11
N PRO A 347 -7.93 -2.16 -32.58
CA PRO A 347 -8.20 -3.32 -31.72
C PRO A 347 -6.98 -3.88 -31.01
N GLY A 348 -5.77 -3.76 -31.60
CA GLY A 348 -4.52 -4.23 -30.99
C GLY A 348 -3.97 -3.36 -29.85
N GLN A 349 -4.57 -2.19 -29.57
CA GLN A 349 -4.06 -1.18 -28.66
C GLN A 349 -4.86 -1.07 -27.35
N THR A 350 -5.64 -2.11 -27.02
CA THR A 350 -6.43 -2.17 -25.79
C THR A 350 -5.52 -2.30 -24.57
N MET A 351 -5.96 -1.77 -23.43
CA MET A 351 -5.32 -2.03 -22.15
C MET A 351 -5.53 -3.49 -21.76
N SER A 352 -4.62 -4.01 -20.95
CA SER A 352 -4.72 -5.35 -20.37
C SER A 352 -5.13 -5.25 -18.91
N ALA A 353 -5.99 -6.18 -18.47
CA ALA A 353 -6.25 -6.39 -17.05
C ALA A 353 -5.46 -7.61 -16.56
N ARG A 354 -5.02 -7.59 -15.31
CA ARG A 354 -4.53 -8.81 -14.66
C ARG A 354 -5.75 -9.66 -14.29
N ILE A 355 -5.80 -10.88 -14.83
CA ILE A 355 -6.91 -11.81 -14.61
C ILE A 355 -6.52 -12.79 -13.49
N THR A 356 -7.33 -12.86 -12.44
CA THR A 356 -7.26 -13.93 -11.44
C THR A 356 -8.60 -14.63 -11.29
N LEU A 357 -8.57 -15.88 -10.84
CA LEU A 357 -9.76 -16.71 -10.68
C LEU A 357 -10.41 -16.45 -9.32
N VAL A 358 -11.73 -16.34 -9.30
CA VAL A 358 -12.50 -16.31 -8.05
C VAL A 358 -13.08 -17.71 -7.81
N PRO A 359 -12.61 -18.45 -6.79
CA PRO A 359 -13.15 -19.77 -6.48
C PRO A 359 -14.54 -19.65 -5.85
N GLU A 360 -15.29 -20.75 -5.81
CA GLU A 360 -16.53 -20.80 -5.06
C GLU A 360 -16.23 -20.85 -3.54
N TRP A 361 -16.80 -19.91 -2.80
CA TRP A 361 -16.59 -19.76 -1.36
C TRP A 361 -17.80 -20.27 -0.57
N GLU A 362 -17.58 -20.85 0.63
CA GLU A 362 -18.66 -20.96 1.61
C GLU A 362 -18.93 -19.57 2.21
N PRO A 363 -20.11 -18.95 2.01
CA PRO A 363 -20.30 -17.54 2.34
C PRO A 363 -20.06 -17.21 3.82
N LEU A 364 -19.24 -16.19 4.09
CA LEU A 364 -18.96 -15.68 5.45
C LEU A 364 -20.19 -15.05 6.12
N LYS A 365 -21.16 -14.62 5.30
CA LYS A 365 -22.45 -14.07 5.73
C LYS A 365 -23.52 -15.12 6.04
N THR A 366 -23.11 -16.36 6.33
CA THR A 366 -24.02 -17.46 6.70
C THR A 366 -24.39 -17.40 8.20
N ALA A 367 -25.67 -17.55 8.51
CA ALA A 367 -26.16 -17.53 9.89
C ALA A 367 -25.61 -18.73 10.71
N GLY A 368 -25.18 -18.47 11.94
CA GLY A 368 -24.68 -19.51 12.86
C GLY A 368 -23.21 -19.91 12.65
N LEU A 369 -22.45 -19.18 11.82
CA LEU A 369 -20.99 -19.24 11.83
C LEU A 369 -20.44 -18.64 13.14
N GLY A 370 -19.25 -19.09 13.54
CA GLY A 370 -18.60 -18.62 14.77
C GLY A 370 -17.17 -19.12 14.90
N ALA A 371 -16.39 -18.41 15.72
CA ALA A 371 -15.03 -18.75 16.13
C ALA A 371 -14.65 -17.95 17.38
N ASP A 372 -13.92 -18.55 18.32
CA ASP A 372 -13.19 -17.80 19.36
C ASP A 372 -11.88 -17.24 18.80
N TYR A 373 -11.25 -18.00 17.90
CA TYR A 373 -9.96 -17.69 17.28
C TYR A 373 -10.10 -17.72 15.75
N LEU A 374 -10.06 -16.54 15.15
CA LEU A 374 -10.15 -16.33 13.71
C LEU A 374 -8.75 -16.06 13.14
N VAL A 375 -8.38 -16.79 12.10
CA VAL A 375 -7.16 -16.52 11.33
C VAL A 375 -7.54 -16.00 9.96
N LEU A 376 -6.96 -14.86 9.57
CA LEU A 376 -7.02 -14.34 8.21
C LEU A 376 -5.67 -14.62 7.56
N VAL A 377 -5.66 -15.51 6.57
CA VAL A 377 -4.42 -16.04 5.96
C VAL A 377 -4.24 -15.51 4.55
N ALA A 378 -3.02 -15.05 4.24
CA ALA A 378 -2.62 -14.64 2.90
C ALA A 378 -2.73 -15.80 1.90
N ASP A 379 -3.07 -15.49 0.66
CA ASP A 379 -3.07 -16.45 -0.45
C ASP A 379 -1.62 -16.68 -0.92
N ALA A 380 -0.88 -17.49 -0.16
CA ALA A 380 0.51 -17.84 -0.41
C ALA A 380 0.69 -19.36 -0.29
N GLU A 381 1.53 -19.92 -1.17
CA GLU A 381 1.72 -21.36 -1.29
C GLU A 381 2.21 -21.97 0.04
N GLY A 382 1.50 -22.99 0.53
CA GLY A 382 1.86 -23.74 1.73
C GLY A 382 1.43 -23.12 3.06
N PHE A 383 0.91 -21.88 3.07
CA PHE A 383 0.59 -21.18 4.33
C PHE A 383 -0.46 -21.92 5.18
N ASP A 384 -1.54 -22.40 4.55
CA ASP A 384 -2.57 -23.17 5.24
C ASP A 384 -2.02 -24.42 5.93
N ALA A 385 -1.11 -25.13 5.26
CA ALA A 385 -0.49 -26.33 5.80
C ALA A 385 0.48 -26.02 6.96
N ALA A 386 1.26 -24.94 6.84
CA ALA A 386 2.18 -24.49 7.89
C ALA A 386 1.46 -23.95 9.13
N LEU A 387 0.24 -23.42 8.98
CA LEU A 387 -0.57 -22.94 10.11
C LEU A 387 -1.24 -24.06 10.91
N GLU A 388 -1.56 -25.19 10.28
CA GLU A 388 -2.36 -26.25 10.91
C GLU A 388 -1.82 -26.73 12.28
N PRO A 389 -0.50 -26.85 12.53
CA PRO A 389 0.03 -27.14 13.87
C PRO A 389 -0.42 -26.12 14.94
N LEU A 390 -0.44 -24.83 14.62
CA LEU A 390 -0.91 -23.78 15.53
C LEU A 390 -2.43 -23.86 15.73
N LEU A 391 -3.19 -24.05 14.65
CA LEU A 391 -4.65 -24.20 14.73
C LEU A 391 -5.04 -25.40 15.58
N ALA A 392 -4.35 -26.54 15.43
CA ALA A 392 -4.53 -27.72 16.26
C ALA A 392 -4.17 -27.44 17.74
N HIS A 393 -3.12 -26.66 17.99
CA HIS A 393 -2.75 -26.23 19.35
C HIS A 393 -3.87 -25.42 20.01
N ARG A 394 -4.44 -24.44 19.30
CA ARG A 394 -5.55 -23.60 19.78
C ARG A 394 -6.85 -24.42 19.99
N ARG A 395 -7.16 -25.36 19.10
CA ARG A 395 -8.29 -26.30 19.30
C ARG A 395 -8.08 -27.18 20.53
N ALA A 396 -6.85 -27.63 20.81
CA ALA A 396 -6.53 -28.43 22.00
C ALA A 396 -6.68 -27.63 23.31
N GLN A 397 -6.57 -26.30 23.25
CA GLN A 397 -6.88 -25.38 24.35
C GLN A 397 -8.38 -25.09 24.49
N GLY A 398 -9.22 -25.69 23.64
CA GLY A 398 -10.68 -25.59 23.72
C GLY A 398 -11.29 -24.43 22.94
N LEU A 399 -10.50 -23.71 22.13
CA LEU A 399 -11.00 -22.62 21.28
C LEU A 399 -11.71 -23.17 20.03
N GLN A 400 -12.82 -22.55 19.65
CA GLN A 400 -13.41 -22.72 18.32
C GLN A 400 -12.56 -21.95 17.30
N VAL A 401 -11.83 -22.68 16.45
CA VAL A 401 -10.87 -22.10 15.50
C VAL A 401 -11.44 -22.08 14.09
N ARG A 402 -11.30 -20.96 13.39
CA ARG A 402 -11.59 -20.84 11.96
C ARG A 402 -10.46 -20.12 11.23
N SER A 403 -10.02 -20.69 10.10
CA SER A 403 -9.13 -20.02 9.15
C SER A 403 -9.96 -19.56 7.95
N VAL A 404 -9.74 -18.32 7.51
CA VAL A 404 -10.41 -17.72 6.36
C VAL A 404 -9.33 -17.16 5.43
N PRO A 405 -9.30 -17.60 4.14
CA PRO A 405 -8.44 -16.98 3.14
C PRO A 405 -8.78 -15.50 2.98
N ILE A 406 -7.77 -14.64 3.00
CA ILE A 406 -7.99 -13.19 2.95
C ILE A 406 -8.69 -12.75 1.65
N ASN A 407 -8.46 -13.46 0.54
CA ASN A 407 -9.12 -13.19 -0.74
C ASN A 407 -10.64 -13.37 -0.66
N GLN A 408 -11.14 -14.30 0.16
CA GLN A 408 -12.58 -14.47 0.40
C GLN A 408 -13.18 -13.23 1.09
N VAL A 409 -12.45 -12.64 2.05
CA VAL A 409 -12.86 -11.41 2.72
C VAL A 409 -12.99 -10.27 1.71
N TYR A 410 -12.00 -10.08 0.84
CA TYR A 410 -12.05 -9.06 -0.21
C TYR A 410 -13.21 -9.30 -1.18
N ASP A 411 -13.43 -10.54 -1.56
CA ASP A 411 -14.50 -10.92 -2.48
C ASP A 411 -15.90 -10.61 -1.92
N GLU A 412 -16.15 -10.92 -0.65
CA GLU A 412 -17.47 -10.76 -0.02
C GLU A 412 -17.74 -9.38 0.58
N PHE A 413 -16.70 -8.59 0.89
CA PHE A 413 -16.81 -7.30 1.59
C PHE A 413 -16.28 -6.09 0.81
N ALA A 414 -15.50 -6.28 -0.25
CA ALA A 414 -14.98 -5.17 -1.06
C ALA A 414 -14.93 -5.48 -2.56
N HIS A 415 -15.78 -6.39 -3.03
CA HIS A 415 -15.88 -6.75 -4.45
C HIS A 415 -14.49 -7.06 -5.04
N GLY A 416 -13.70 -7.86 -4.33
CA GLY A 416 -12.37 -8.32 -4.75
C GLY A 416 -11.25 -7.28 -4.63
N ARG A 417 -11.52 -6.04 -4.21
CA ARG A 417 -10.48 -5.04 -3.93
C ARG A 417 -9.79 -5.36 -2.60
N GLN A 418 -8.46 -5.39 -2.61
CA GLN A 418 -7.63 -5.66 -1.43
C GLN A 418 -7.56 -4.43 -0.51
N THR A 419 -8.64 -4.14 0.22
CA THR A 419 -8.72 -2.94 1.06
C THR A 419 -8.64 -3.28 2.55
N PRO A 420 -8.01 -2.42 3.37
CA PRO A 420 -8.12 -2.51 4.82
C PRO A 420 -9.57 -2.46 5.32
N ALA A 421 -10.43 -1.66 4.65
CA ALA A 421 -11.84 -1.53 4.99
C ALA A 421 -12.59 -2.88 4.92
N ALA A 422 -12.32 -3.72 3.92
CA ALA A 422 -12.90 -5.06 3.82
C ALA A 422 -12.65 -5.92 5.07
N ILE A 423 -11.43 -5.83 5.62
CA ILE A 423 -11.04 -6.56 6.83
C ILE A 423 -11.83 -6.04 8.02
N ARG A 424 -11.86 -4.71 8.21
CA ARG A 424 -12.61 -4.08 9.31
C ARG A 424 -14.10 -4.38 9.22
N ASP A 425 -14.71 -4.26 8.04
CA ASP A 425 -16.13 -4.52 7.82
C ASP A 425 -16.49 -5.98 8.07
N PHE A 426 -15.60 -6.92 7.69
CA PHE A 426 -15.78 -8.32 8.02
C PHE A 426 -15.69 -8.57 9.52
N LEU A 427 -14.69 -8.02 10.21
CA LEU A 427 -14.56 -8.18 11.65
C LEU A 427 -15.75 -7.54 12.40
N ALA A 428 -16.22 -6.36 11.98
CA ALA A 428 -17.44 -5.74 12.52
C ALA A 428 -18.65 -6.65 12.34
N TYR A 429 -18.84 -7.21 11.14
CA TYR A 429 -19.91 -8.18 10.86
C TYR A 429 -19.81 -9.41 11.78
N THR A 430 -18.62 -9.94 12.04
CA THR A 430 -18.46 -11.09 12.93
C THR A 430 -18.88 -10.76 14.36
N GLN A 431 -18.60 -9.56 14.86
CA GLN A 431 -19.02 -9.14 16.20
C GLN A 431 -20.55 -9.03 16.35
N GLU A 432 -21.27 -8.77 15.25
CA GLU A 432 -22.73 -8.65 15.27
C GLU A 432 -23.45 -9.98 14.99
N ALA A 433 -22.91 -10.81 14.10
CA ALA A 433 -23.66 -11.91 13.48
C ALA A 433 -23.10 -13.32 13.76
N TRP A 434 -21.85 -13.45 14.24
CA TRP A 434 -21.26 -14.75 14.54
C TRP A 434 -21.47 -15.15 16.00
N ASP A 435 -21.59 -16.46 16.25
CA ASP A 435 -21.76 -17.05 17.58
C ASP A 435 -20.91 -18.33 17.75
N PRO A 436 -19.83 -18.31 18.56
CA PRO A 436 -19.29 -17.14 19.25
C PRO A 436 -18.67 -16.14 18.26
N ALA A 437 -18.70 -14.86 18.61
CA ALA A 437 -17.92 -13.82 17.95
C ALA A 437 -16.42 -13.97 18.28
N PRO A 438 -15.50 -13.70 17.33
CA PRO A 438 -14.06 -13.81 17.56
C PRO A 438 -13.58 -12.96 18.73
N ARG A 439 -12.87 -13.61 19.66
CA ARG A 439 -12.10 -12.94 20.71
C ARG A 439 -10.69 -12.61 20.25
N PHE A 440 -10.13 -13.47 19.39
CA PHE A 440 -8.78 -13.34 18.84
C PHE A 440 -8.82 -13.33 17.32
N VAL A 441 -8.05 -12.42 16.71
CA VAL A 441 -7.83 -12.36 15.27
C VAL A 441 -6.34 -12.36 14.98
N LEU A 442 -5.85 -13.41 14.31
CA LEU A 442 -4.48 -13.47 13.80
C LEU A 442 -4.45 -13.17 12.30
N LEU A 443 -3.70 -12.15 11.90
CA LEU A 443 -3.36 -11.86 10.51
C LEU A 443 -2.09 -12.62 10.14
N VAL A 444 -2.11 -13.43 9.07
CA VAL A 444 -0.94 -14.22 8.63
C VAL A 444 -0.53 -13.79 7.23
N GLY A 445 0.50 -12.95 7.19
CA GLY A 445 0.97 -12.30 5.99
C GLY A 445 1.45 -10.90 6.33
N ASP A 446 2.49 -10.45 5.64
CA ASP A 446 3.05 -9.11 5.84
C ASP A 446 2.30 -8.04 5.01
N ALA A 447 2.61 -6.76 5.25
CA ALA A 447 2.02 -5.62 4.57
C ALA A 447 3.09 -4.74 3.92
N THR A 448 2.70 -3.87 2.99
CA THR A 448 3.54 -2.72 2.63
C THR A 448 2.70 -1.52 2.22
N TYR A 449 3.23 -0.31 2.44
CA TYR A 449 2.66 0.92 1.88
C TYR A 449 2.88 1.03 0.35
N ASP A 450 3.80 0.24 -0.23
CA ASP A 450 4.08 0.21 -1.67
C ASP A 450 3.20 -0.79 -2.41
N ILE A 451 1.92 -0.47 -2.48
CA ILE A 451 0.89 -1.35 -3.06
C ILE A 451 1.00 -1.52 -4.58
N TYR A 452 1.67 -0.59 -5.26
CA TYR A 452 1.89 -0.58 -6.71
C TYR A 452 3.31 -1.03 -7.11
N ASP A 453 4.16 -1.37 -6.14
CA ASP A 453 5.55 -1.81 -6.33
C ASP A 453 6.44 -0.76 -7.02
N TYR A 454 6.21 0.52 -6.71
CA TYR A 454 6.94 1.66 -7.24
C TYR A 454 8.44 1.61 -6.91
N THR A 455 8.79 1.10 -5.73
CA THR A 455 10.18 1.03 -5.26
C THR A 455 10.88 -0.28 -5.65
N GLY A 456 10.14 -1.27 -6.16
CA GLY A 456 10.65 -2.61 -6.41
C GLY A 456 11.14 -3.33 -5.14
N GLY A 457 10.57 -2.97 -3.98
CA GLY A 457 10.93 -3.51 -2.68
C GLY A 457 10.76 -5.03 -2.60
N LYS A 458 11.53 -5.65 -1.70
CA LYS A 458 11.46 -7.11 -1.49
C LYS A 458 10.18 -7.54 -0.76
N ASN A 459 9.62 -6.67 0.08
CA ASN A 459 8.45 -6.95 0.89
C ASN A 459 7.19 -6.64 0.08
N LYS A 460 6.26 -7.60 0.00
CA LYS A 460 5.01 -7.49 -0.76
C LYS A 460 3.81 -7.34 0.17
N ASN A 461 2.74 -6.75 -0.36
CA ASN A 461 1.53 -6.48 0.40
C ASN A 461 0.61 -7.72 0.40
N LEU A 462 0.90 -8.69 1.26
CA LEU A 462 0.13 -9.95 1.33
C LEU A 462 -1.21 -9.77 2.03
N ILE A 463 -1.22 -9.04 3.16
CA ILE A 463 -2.43 -8.57 3.84
C ILE A 463 -2.22 -7.09 4.20
N PRO A 464 -2.88 -6.13 3.52
CA PRO A 464 -2.80 -4.71 3.85
C PRO A 464 -3.07 -4.42 5.33
N THR A 465 -2.35 -3.44 5.84
CA THR A 465 -2.64 -2.75 7.11
C THR A 465 -3.32 -1.42 6.80
N TYR A 466 -4.01 -0.82 7.77
CA TYR A 466 -4.54 0.54 7.61
C TYR A 466 -3.45 1.58 7.90
N LEU A 467 -3.35 2.61 7.07
CA LEU A 467 -2.41 3.72 7.27
C LEU A 467 -3.13 4.86 8.00
N VAL A 468 -2.86 5.00 9.30
CA VAL A 468 -3.35 6.13 10.09
C VAL A 468 -2.41 7.32 9.95
N TYR A 469 -2.96 8.52 9.82
CA TYR A 469 -2.15 9.74 9.89
C TYR A 469 -1.83 10.06 11.35
N THR A 470 -0.56 10.35 11.64
CA THR A 470 -0.06 10.77 12.95
C THR A 470 0.70 12.09 12.81
N GLU A 471 0.69 12.92 13.84
CA GLU A 471 1.29 14.25 13.83
C GLU A 471 2.80 14.18 13.53
N PHE A 472 3.50 13.21 14.09
CA PHE A 472 4.97 13.15 14.04
C PHE A 472 5.54 12.26 12.94
N ALA A 473 4.81 11.25 12.49
CA ALA A 473 5.29 10.30 11.48
C ALA A 473 4.49 10.36 10.17
N GLY A 474 3.38 11.11 10.13
CA GLY A 474 2.46 11.07 8.99
C GLY A 474 1.73 9.73 8.94
N TYR A 475 1.49 9.21 7.73
CA TYR A 475 0.86 7.91 7.51
C TYR A 475 1.72 6.72 7.98
N VAL A 476 1.19 5.93 8.93
CA VAL A 476 1.86 4.76 9.52
C VAL A 476 0.89 3.59 9.73
N ALA A 477 1.40 2.36 9.77
CA ALA A 477 0.60 1.14 9.90
C ALA A 477 -0.18 1.04 11.22
N SER A 478 -1.41 0.55 11.18
CA SER A 478 -2.23 0.26 12.35
C SER A 478 -3.13 -0.95 12.10
N ASP A 479 -2.74 -2.10 12.65
CA ASP A 479 -3.65 -3.26 12.68
C ASP A 479 -4.72 -3.10 13.77
N THR A 480 -4.45 -2.30 14.81
CA THR A 480 -5.44 -1.96 15.84
C THR A 480 -6.70 -1.36 15.24
N TRP A 481 -6.59 -0.58 14.17
CA TRP A 481 -7.72 0.02 13.50
C TRP A 481 -8.78 -1.00 13.04
N PHE A 482 -8.36 -2.23 12.70
CA PHE A 482 -9.30 -3.31 12.33
C PHE A 482 -10.22 -3.75 13.48
N SER A 483 -9.83 -3.48 14.73
CA SER A 483 -10.59 -3.84 15.93
C SER A 483 -11.41 -2.69 16.51
N ILE A 484 -11.29 -1.47 15.95
CA ILE A 484 -12.01 -0.29 16.42
C ILE A 484 -13.21 -0.07 15.50
N PHE A 485 -14.43 -0.18 16.00
CA PHE A 485 -15.65 0.06 15.19
C PHE A 485 -16.36 1.37 15.50
N ASP A 486 -15.94 2.06 16.57
CA ASP A 486 -16.36 3.41 16.95
C ASP A 486 -15.13 4.33 16.93
N GLU A 487 -15.10 5.29 16.02
CA GLU A 487 -13.95 6.20 15.90
C GLU A 487 -14.00 7.39 16.86
N GLU A 488 -15.19 7.71 17.40
CA GLU A 488 -15.35 8.75 18.43
C GLU A 488 -14.67 8.30 19.72
N ARG A 489 -14.72 7.00 20.01
CA ARG A 489 -13.99 6.37 21.09
C ARG A 489 -13.20 5.17 20.57
N PRO A 490 -11.88 5.32 20.28
CA PRO A 490 -11.05 4.31 19.63
C PRO A 490 -10.68 3.17 20.58
N ALA A 491 -11.69 2.51 21.17
CA ALA A 491 -11.55 1.34 22.00
C ALA A 491 -11.62 0.10 21.10
N PRO A 492 -10.59 -0.76 21.09
CA PRO A 492 -10.66 -2.02 20.36
C PRO A 492 -11.74 -2.94 20.97
N SER A 493 -12.37 -3.75 20.13
CA SER A 493 -13.46 -4.68 20.50
C SER A 493 -13.02 -6.16 20.51
N LEU A 494 -11.80 -6.44 20.06
CA LEU A 494 -11.21 -7.78 20.03
C LEU A 494 -9.68 -7.69 20.08
N ALA A 495 -9.03 -8.79 20.46
CA ALA A 495 -7.59 -8.91 20.47
C ALA A 495 -7.06 -9.27 19.07
N ILE A 496 -6.21 -8.41 18.51
CA ILE A 496 -5.61 -8.61 17.18
C ILE A 496 -4.08 -8.70 17.25
N GLY A 497 -3.51 -9.62 16.47
CA GLY A 497 -2.08 -9.73 16.26
C GLY A 497 -1.75 -10.14 14.82
N ARG A 498 -0.49 -9.98 14.43
CA ARG A 498 -0.01 -10.31 13.08
C ARG A 498 1.22 -11.22 13.15
N PHE A 499 1.27 -12.24 12.31
CA PHE A 499 2.51 -12.85 11.85
C PHE A 499 2.94 -12.12 10.57
N PRO A 500 3.88 -11.15 10.66
CA PRO A 500 4.36 -10.43 9.48
C PRO A 500 5.31 -11.37 8.76
N VAL A 501 4.80 -12.14 7.79
CA VAL A 501 5.60 -13.13 7.06
C VAL A 501 5.42 -12.91 5.58
N GLN A 502 6.53 -12.92 4.84
CA GLN A 502 6.60 -12.80 3.39
C GLN A 502 6.62 -14.18 2.71
N ASN A 503 7.02 -15.24 3.43
CA ASN A 503 7.17 -16.57 2.87
C ASN A 503 6.90 -17.71 3.87
N LEU A 504 6.94 -18.95 3.34
CA LEU A 504 6.62 -20.16 4.09
C LEU A 504 7.58 -20.44 5.25
N GLU A 505 8.87 -20.19 5.05
CA GLU A 505 9.91 -20.48 6.05
C GLU A 505 9.74 -19.59 7.30
N GLU A 506 9.49 -18.31 7.11
CA GLU A 506 9.19 -17.37 8.20
C GLU A 506 7.94 -17.79 8.98
N LEU A 507 6.89 -18.23 8.28
CA LEU A 507 5.67 -18.73 8.92
C LEU A 507 5.91 -19.97 9.76
N GLU A 508 6.64 -20.95 9.23
CA GLU A 508 7.01 -22.17 9.96
C GLU A 508 7.82 -21.84 11.22
N VAL A 509 8.75 -20.90 11.15
CA VAL A 509 9.53 -20.42 12.30
C VAL A 509 8.62 -19.82 13.37
N MET A 510 7.73 -18.90 13.00
CA MET A 510 6.84 -18.22 13.96
C MET A 510 5.83 -19.18 14.61
N VAL A 511 5.26 -20.11 13.84
CA VAL A 511 4.38 -21.18 14.35
C VAL A 511 5.13 -22.07 15.35
N ALA A 512 6.33 -22.52 14.99
CA ALA A 512 7.14 -23.39 15.85
C ALA A 512 7.53 -22.69 17.16
N LYS A 513 7.91 -21.40 17.10
CA LYS A 513 8.22 -20.57 18.27
C LYS A 513 7.05 -20.43 19.22
N THR A 514 5.87 -20.12 18.68
CA THR A 514 4.62 -19.96 19.46
C THR A 514 4.30 -21.23 20.24
N ILE A 515 4.29 -22.38 19.57
CA ILE A 515 4.01 -23.68 20.20
C ILE A 515 5.10 -24.05 21.21
N ALA A 516 6.37 -23.80 20.88
CA ALA A 516 7.49 -24.10 21.76
C ALA A 516 7.42 -23.30 23.07
N TYR A 517 7.12 -22.00 22.98
CA TYR A 517 6.95 -21.14 24.15
C TYR A 517 5.85 -21.67 25.07
N GLU A 518 4.65 -21.96 24.56
CA GLU A 518 3.54 -22.44 25.39
C GLU A 518 3.75 -23.86 25.93
N SER A 519 4.62 -24.65 25.30
CA SER A 519 4.96 -26.01 25.74
C SER A 519 6.07 -26.03 26.81
N GLU A 520 6.89 -24.98 26.92
CA GLU A 520 7.91 -24.88 27.96
C GLU A 520 7.30 -24.29 29.24
N SER A 521 6.85 -25.15 30.16
CA SER A 521 6.33 -24.73 31.48
C SER A 521 7.35 -24.91 32.61
N GLY A 522 7.40 -23.98 33.56
CA GLY A 522 8.14 -24.14 34.83
C GLY A 522 9.67 -24.01 34.73
N THR A 523 10.16 -23.32 33.70
CA THR A 523 11.59 -23.08 33.46
C THR A 523 12.05 -21.74 34.04
N ASN A 524 13.18 -21.70 34.74
CA ASN A 524 13.67 -20.47 35.41
C ASN A 524 13.91 -19.24 34.51
N TRP A 525 14.00 -19.42 33.18
CA TRP A 525 14.28 -18.31 32.27
C TRP A 525 13.07 -17.39 32.10
N VAL A 526 11.83 -17.89 32.21
CA VAL A 526 10.60 -17.08 32.07
C VAL A 526 10.47 -16.06 33.20
N ASN A 527 11.08 -16.32 34.36
CA ASN A 527 11.06 -15.45 35.52
C ASN A 527 12.14 -14.35 35.46
N ARG A 528 12.89 -14.23 34.36
CA ARG A 528 13.92 -13.21 34.18
C ARG A 528 13.46 -12.13 33.23
N ALA A 529 13.76 -10.88 33.54
CA ALA A 529 13.48 -9.75 32.67
C ALA A 529 14.77 -8.96 32.39
N LEU A 530 15.04 -8.70 31.11
CA LEU A 530 16.08 -7.79 30.68
C LEU A 530 15.46 -6.43 30.36
N LEU A 531 15.90 -5.40 31.07
CA LEU A 531 15.44 -4.03 30.91
C LEU A 531 16.60 -3.18 30.37
N VAL A 532 16.40 -2.61 29.18
CA VAL A 532 17.39 -1.81 28.47
C VAL A 532 16.87 -0.38 28.36
N ALA A 533 17.68 0.62 28.71
CA ALA A 533 17.32 2.02 28.59
C ALA A 533 18.42 2.79 27.85
N ASP A 534 17.99 3.77 27.07
CA ASP A 534 18.84 4.65 26.27
C ASP A 534 19.55 5.73 27.12
N ASP A 535 20.34 6.60 26.50
CA ASP A 535 21.34 7.46 27.14
C ASP A 535 20.77 8.70 27.88
N GLU A 536 19.45 8.79 28.05
CA GLU A 536 18.77 9.91 28.70
C GLU A 536 18.07 9.51 30.02
N PRO A 537 18.17 10.33 31.09
CA PRO A 537 17.59 10.00 32.41
C PRO A 537 16.07 9.72 32.42
N ARG A 538 15.31 10.25 31.44
CA ARG A 538 13.86 9.97 31.36
C ARG A 538 13.55 8.51 31.03
N PHE A 539 14.44 7.83 30.30
CA PHE A 539 14.28 6.44 29.94
C PHE A 539 14.61 5.52 31.11
N ASP A 540 15.65 5.85 31.89
CA ASP A 540 15.95 5.17 33.16
C ASP A 540 14.75 5.18 34.11
N ILE A 541 14.08 6.34 34.25
CA ILE A 541 12.90 6.50 35.12
C ILE A 541 11.75 5.59 34.67
N ALA A 542 11.42 5.61 33.37
CA ALA A 542 10.35 4.76 32.82
C ALA A 542 10.69 3.26 32.94
N SER A 543 11.94 2.89 32.71
CA SER A 543 12.41 1.51 32.85
C SER A 543 12.42 1.05 34.32
N ASP A 544 12.78 1.94 35.26
CA ASP A 544 12.74 1.66 36.70
C ASP A 544 11.31 1.49 37.23
N GLN A 545 10.31 2.20 36.68
CA GLN A 545 8.89 1.99 37.01
C GLN A 545 8.41 0.58 36.63
N LEU A 546 8.77 0.12 35.44
CA LEU A 546 8.47 -1.26 35.02
C LEU A 546 9.25 -2.28 35.89
N ASN A 547 10.52 -2.00 36.20
CA ASN A 547 11.33 -2.83 37.08
C ASN A 547 10.67 -3.06 38.44
N GLU A 548 10.13 -2.01 39.08
CA GLU A 548 9.44 -2.12 40.36
C GLU A 548 8.24 -3.07 40.28
N SER A 549 7.43 -2.96 39.23
CA SER A 549 6.26 -3.81 38.99
C SER A 549 6.64 -5.27 38.75
N LEU A 550 7.70 -5.50 37.98
CA LEU A 550 8.23 -6.84 37.69
C LEU A 550 8.81 -7.51 38.95
N VAL A 551 9.64 -6.79 39.72
CA VAL A 551 10.21 -7.32 40.96
C VAL A 551 9.11 -7.63 41.99
N ALA A 552 8.10 -6.76 42.11
CA ALA A 552 6.95 -7.00 42.99
C ALA A 552 6.15 -8.27 42.58
N SER A 553 6.20 -8.63 41.29
CA SER A 553 5.55 -9.81 40.73
C SER A 553 6.46 -11.05 40.69
N GLY A 554 7.66 -10.98 41.29
CA GLY A 554 8.57 -12.13 41.45
C GLY A 554 9.63 -12.31 40.37
N TYR A 555 9.78 -11.37 39.44
CA TYR A 555 10.82 -11.43 38.41
C TYR A 555 12.22 -11.12 38.94
N GLN A 556 13.23 -11.78 38.35
CA GLN A 556 14.64 -11.43 38.47
C GLN A 556 14.99 -10.47 37.33
N THR A 557 15.23 -9.20 37.66
CA THR A 557 15.52 -8.17 36.66
C THR A 557 17.02 -7.97 36.47
N GLN A 558 17.44 -7.77 35.22
CA GLN A 558 18.76 -7.28 34.84
C GLN A 558 18.57 -5.96 34.10
N LYS A 559 19.24 -4.90 34.57
CA LYS A 559 19.19 -3.57 33.98
C LYS A 559 20.47 -3.30 33.20
N LEU A 560 20.35 -2.79 31.97
CA LEU A 560 21.47 -2.35 31.14
C LEU A 560 21.14 -0.95 30.58
N TYR A 561 21.64 0.09 31.22
CA TYR A 561 21.30 1.49 30.90
C TYR A 561 22.49 2.21 30.26
N MET A 562 22.25 2.90 29.13
CA MET A 562 23.31 3.59 28.38
C MET A 562 23.84 4.82 29.11
N THR A 563 23.06 5.39 30.05
CA THR A 563 23.52 6.43 30.99
C THR A 563 24.69 5.96 31.87
N GLU A 564 24.82 4.65 32.10
CA GLU A 564 25.93 4.04 32.84
C GLU A 564 27.04 3.55 31.91
N ASN A 565 26.68 2.92 30.80
CA ASN A 565 27.60 2.41 29.79
C ASN A 565 26.90 2.27 28.42
N GLU A 566 27.37 2.97 27.40
CA GLU A 566 26.84 2.88 26.03
C GLU A 566 27.24 1.56 25.32
N ASP A 567 28.36 0.93 25.69
CA ASP A 567 28.83 -0.33 25.09
C ASP A 567 28.20 -1.55 25.79
N ILE A 568 26.89 -1.73 25.59
CA ILE A 568 26.07 -2.79 26.21
C ILE A 568 25.57 -3.84 25.24
N ARG A 569 25.88 -3.73 23.94
CA ARG A 569 25.43 -4.68 22.90
C ARG A 569 25.76 -6.13 23.25
N ASP A 570 27.02 -6.42 23.57
CA ASP A 570 27.44 -7.80 23.88
C ASP A 570 26.78 -8.32 25.17
N ALA A 571 26.49 -7.44 26.13
CA ALA A 571 25.77 -7.79 27.36
C ALA A 571 24.30 -8.13 27.07
N ILE A 572 23.64 -7.40 26.16
CA ILE A 572 22.28 -7.68 25.69
C ILE A 572 22.25 -9.05 25.00
N ILE A 573 23.13 -9.27 24.00
CA ILE A 573 23.20 -10.55 23.27
C ILE A 573 23.48 -11.72 24.22
N SER A 574 24.39 -11.54 25.18
CA SER A 574 24.71 -12.55 26.19
C SER A 574 23.51 -12.87 27.09
N ALA A 575 22.79 -11.85 27.58
CA ALA A 575 21.61 -12.02 28.42
C ALA A 575 20.47 -12.73 27.66
N LEU A 576 20.22 -12.35 26.41
CA LEU A 576 19.25 -13.04 25.55
C LEU A 576 19.62 -14.51 25.37
N ASN A 577 20.87 -14.82 25.00
CA ASN A 577 21.35 -16.18 24.81
C ASN A 577 21.24 -17.06 26.08
N GLN A 578 21.38 -16.46 27.26
CA GLN A 578 21.15 -17.12 28.55
C GLN A 578 19.66 -17.39 28.85
N GLY A 579 18.76 -16.70 28.15
CA GLY A 579 17.32 -16.84 28.26
C GLY A 579 16.71 -15.87 29.28
N VAL A 580 15.74 -15.09 28.81
CA VAL A 580 14.89 -14.19 29.59
C VAL A 580 13.44 -14.32 29.11
N GLY A 581 12.47 -14.13 29.99
CA GLY A 581 11.04 -14.16 29.68
C GLY A 581 10.53 -12.84 29.12
N ILE A 582 11.12 -11.72 29.57
CA ILE A 582 10.79 -10.38 29.11
C ILE A 582 12.06 -9.70 28.60
N LEU A 583 11.96 -9.11 27.41
CA LEU A 583 12.89 -8.13 26.86
C LEU A 583 12.15 -6.80 26.73
N ASN A 584 12.56 -5.80 27.48
CA ASN A 584 12.03 -4.45 27.35
C ASN A 584 13.12 -3.45 26.96
N TYR A 585 12.79 -2.56 26.04
CA TYR A 585 13.61 -1.40 25.70
C TYR A 585 12.79 -0.12 25.82
N VAL A 586 13.38 0.93 26.42
CA VAL A 586 12.83 2.30 26.45
C VAL A 586 13.88 3.26 25.95
N GLY A 587 13.59 4.01 24.88
CA GLY A 587 14.61 4.84 24.26
C GLY A 587 14.28 5.37 22.87
N HIS A 588 15.27 5.97 22.22
CA HIS A 588 15.20 6.32 20.80
C HIS A 588 15.37 5.09 19.92
N GLY A 589 14.77 5.12 18.73
CA GLY A 589 14.78 3.97 17.84
C GLY A 589 14.47 4.34 16.40
N GLY A 590 15.01 3.54 15.50
CA GLY A 590 14.67 3.56 14.08
C GLY A 590 13.93 2.28 13.69
N VAL A 591 13.69 2.10 12.40
CA VAL A 591 13.03 0.88 11.88
C VAL A 591 13.78 -0.38 12.33
N ALA A 592 15.11 -0.38 12.20
CA ALA A 592 15.95 -1.57 12.36
C ALA A 592 16.95 -1.49 13.53
N VAL A 593 16.80 -0.54 14.48
CA VAL A 593 17.86 -0.25 15.47
C VAL A 593 17.37 0.40 16.76
N TRP A 594 18.09 0.17 17.87
CA TRP A 594 18.00 0.91 19.14
C TRP A 594 19.12 1.94 19.30
N GLY A 595 18.73 3.17 19.68
CA GLY A 595 19.63 4.28 19.96
C GLY A 595 20.37 4.83 18.72
N ASP A 596 20.91 6.03 18.84
CA ASP A 596 21.84 6.61 17.87
C ASP A 596 23.21 5.89 17.90
N GLU A 597 23.47 5.15 18.98
CA GLU A 597 24.65 4.35 19.30
C GLU A 597 24.66 3.02 18.55
N LEU A 598 23.54 2.68 17.91
CA LEU A 598 23.36 1.48 17.10
C LEU A 598 23.54 0.17 17.91
N VAL A 599 22.94 0.10 19.09
CA VAL A 599 23.21 -0.92 20.12
C VAL A 599 22.67 -2.30 19.75
N LEU A 600 21.37 -2.43 19.47
CA LEU A 600 20.80 -3.67 18.93
C LEU A 600 20.24 -3.37 17.54
N ARG A 601 20.59 -4.21 16.57
CA ARG A 601 20.25 -4.02 15.16
C ARG A 601 19.52 -5.22 14.61
N ALA A 602 18.75 -5.01 13.54
CA ALA A 602 18.03 -6.08 12.86
C ALA A 602 18.96 -7.24 12.42
N GLU A 603 20.20 -6.93 12.02
CA GLU A 603 21.24 -7.91 11.66
C GLU A 603 21.69 -8.81 12.83
N ASP A 604 21.53 -8.35 14.08
CA ASP A 604 21.93 -9.09 15.27
C ASP A 604 21.03 -10.29 15.54
N ALA A 605 19.82 -10.31 14.96
CA ALA A 605 18.91 -11.44 15.05
C ALA A 605 19.56 -12.76 14.56
N GLY A 606 20.44 -12.67 13.56
CA GLY A 606 21.15 -13.81 12.98
C GLY A 606 22.21 -14.45 13.88
N ILE A 607 22.62 -13.79 14.98
CA ILE A 607 23.62 -14.31 15.93
C ILE A 607 23.01 -14.78 17.25
N LEU A 608 21.68 -14.70 17.39
CA LEU A 608 20.97 -15.16 18.58
C LEU A 608 20.88 -16.70 18.61
N VAL A 609 21.16 -17.27 19.78
CA VAL A 609 21.22 -18.71 20.04
C VAL A 609 20.46 -19.09 21.31
N ASN A 610 19.47 -18.27 21.71
CA ASN A 610 18.61 -18.54 22.85
C ASN A 610 17.64 -19.72 22.64
N GLY A 611 17.55 -20.26 21.42
CA GLY A 611 16.75 -21.44 21.09
C GLY A 611 15.30 -21.23 21.49
N LYS A 612 14.74 -22.15 22.27
CA LYS A 612 13.34 -22.09 22.74
C LYS A 612 13.10 -21.12 23.91
N ARG A 613 14.15 -20.49 24.46
CA ARG A 613 14.03 -19.50 25.54
C ARG A 613 13.68 -18.14 24.96
N LEU A 614 12.45 -18.01 24.49
CA LEU A 614 11.97 -16.92 23.65
C LEU A 614 11.29 -15.85 24.52
N PRO A 615 11.89 -14.67 24.73
CA PRO A 615 11.23 -13.60 25.44
C PRO A 615 10.05 -13.03 24.66
N ILE A 616 9.17 -12.39 25.41
CA ILE A 616 8.25 -11.39 24.88
C ILE A 616 9.01 -10.08 24.77
N PHE A 617 9.01 -9.51 23.58
CA PHE A 617 9.66 -8.25 23.29
C PHE A 617 8.67 -7.10 23.40
N THR A 618 9.01 -6.10 24.20
CA THR A 618 8.24 -4.85 24.28
C THR A 618 9.20 -3.70 24.08
N THR A 619 8.82 -2.74 23.26
CA THR A 619 9.67 -1.59 23.01
C THR A 619 8.88 -0.30 23.05
N PHE A 620 9.31 0.61 23.91
CA PHE A 620 8.77 1.95 24.06
C PHE A 620 9.75 2.90 23.40
N THR A 621 9.66 2.93 22.06
CA THR A 621 10.55 3.65 21.17
C THR A 621 9.81 4.13 19.92
N CYS A 622 10.50 4.51 18.85
CA CYS A 622 9.91 4.81 17.54
C CYS A 622 10.20 3.69 16.52
N LEU A 623 9.22 3.38 15.66
CA LEU A 623 9.37 2.61 14.39
C LEU A 623 9.91 1.15 14.45
N ASN A 624 10.26 0.60 15.61
CA ASN A 624 10.77 -0.78 15.72
C ASN A 624 9.79 -1.87 15.26
N GLY A 625 8.50 -1.55 15.13
CA GLY A 625 7.47 -2.40 14.52
C GLY A 625 6.93 -1.80 13.23
N TYR A 626 7.73 -1.08 12.45
CA TYR A 626 7.36 -0.53 11.15
C TYR A 626 7.38 -1.60 10.05
N PHE A 627 6.54 -2.62 10.23
CA PHE A 627 6.48 -3.84 9.41
C PHE A 627 6.03 -3.59 7.96
N ASN A 628 5.42 -2.44 7.67
CA ASN A 628 4.92 -2.14 6.33
C ASN A 628 5.95 -1.49 5.39
N HIS A 629 7.24 -1.51 5.72
CA HIS A 629 8.28 -0.91 4.88
C HIS A 629 8.66 -1.85 3.70
N PRO A 630 8.67 -1.38 2.44
CA PRO A 630 8.86 -2.23 1.25
C PRO A 630 10.25 -2.88 1.14
N SER A 631 11.28 -2.25 1.72
CA SER A 631 12.67 -2.70 1.57
C SER A 631 13.45 -2.97 2.86
N THR A 632 12.92 -2.57 4.02
CA THR A 632 13.66 -2.58 5.29
C THR A 632 12.84 -3.34 6.29
N ASP A 633 13.36 -4.47 6.76
CA ASP A 633 12.70 -5.22 7.82
C ASP A 633 12.94 -4.50 9.15
N SER A 634 11.88 -4.40 9.95
CA SER A 634 11.94 -3.83 11.27
C SER A 634 12.69 -4.74 12.24
N LEU A 635 13.20 -4.16 13.33
CA LEU A 635 13.89 -4.93 14.36
C LEU A 635 12.97 -6.01 14.98
N ALA A 636 11.68 -5.71 15.14
CA ALA A 636 10.73 -6.69 15.65
C ALA A 636 10.57 -7.89 14.70
N GLU A 637 10.45 -7.65 13.39
CA GLU A 637 10.33 -8.71 12.38
C GLU A 637 11.54 -9.65 12.37
N THR A 638 12.76 -9.11 12.30
CA THR A 638 13.94 -9.98 12.20
C THR A 638 14.15 -10.83 13.46
N LEU A 639 13.79 -10.30 14.65
CA LEU A 639 13.80 -11.07 15.89
C LEU A 639 12.73 -12.17 15.92
N LEU A 640 11.56 -11.94 15.31
CA LEU A 640 10.51 -12.95 15.17
C LEU A 640 10.91 -14.05 14.19
N TRP A 641 11.62 -13.71 13.11
CA TRP A 641 12.07 -14.66 12.09
C TRP A 641 13.38 -15.39 12.42
N ALA A 642 14.13 -14.98 13.45
CA ALA A 642 15.39 -15.62 13.81
C ALA A 642 15.24 -17.13 14.13
N GLU A 643 15.73 -18.00 13.26
CA GLU A 643 15.58 -19.46 13.37
C GLU A 643 16.15 -20.06 14.68
N ASN A 644 17.29 -19.53 15.15
CA ASN A 644 18.05 -20.10 16.27
C ASN A 644 17.74 -19.45 17.63
N GLY A 645 16.74 -18.58 17.70
CA GLY A 645 16.44 -17.81 18.90
C GLY A 645 15.50 -16.64 18.63
N GLY A 646 15.87 -15.44 19.09
CA GLY A 646 15.04 -14.26 18.93
C GLY A 646 13.90 -14.22 19.94
N VAL A 647 12.71 -13.80 19.51
CA VAL A 647 11.56 -13.49 20.38
C VAL A 647 10.34 -14.30 19.93
N VAL A 648 9.36 -14.53 20.81
CA VAL A 648 8.10 -15.23 20.47
C VAL A 648 7.02 -14.27 19.95
N ALA A 649 7.01 -13.04 20.48
CA ALA A 649 6.06 -11.99 20.14
C ALA A 649 6.70 -10.63 20.44
N ALA A 650 6.23 -9.59 19.74
CA ALA A 650 6.65 -8.22 19.94
C ALA A 650 5.43 -7.28 20.07
N VAL A 651 5.43 -6.44 21.10
CA VAL A 651 4.55 -5.26 21.21
C VAL A 651 5.40 -4.05 20.86
N ALA A 652 5.25 -3.53 19.64
CA ALA A 652 6.15 -2.55 19.05
C ALA A 652 5.39 -1.47 18.27
N PRO A 653 5.90 -0.22 18.25
CA PRO A 653 5.28 0.87 17.52
C PRO A 653 5.69 0.88 16.04
N SER A 654 4.71 1.09 15.17
CA SER A 654 4.89 1.43 13.75
C SER A 654 5.12 2.93 13.51
N GLY A 655 4.82 3.78 14.50
CA GLY A 655 4.90 5.24 14.39
C GLY A 655 5.92 5.89 15.33
N ARG A 656 5.85 7.22 15.41
CA ARG A 656 6.61 8.05 16.36
C ARG A 656 5.67 8.55 17.44
N SER A 657 6.14 8.58 18.69
CA SER A 657 5.39 9.16 19.82
C SER A 657 6.35 9.53 20.95
N PHE A 658 5.86 10.29 21.93
CA PHE A 658 6.65 10.67 23.10
C PHE A 658 6.62 9.59 24.18
N THR A 659 7.68 9.51 24.99
CA THR A 659 7.74 8.65 26.18
C THR A 659 6.54 8.85 27.10
N SER A 660 6.09 10.10 27.28
CA SER A 660 4.91 10.42 28.10
C SER A 660 3.60 9.82 27.60
N GLN A 661 3.50 9.50 26.32
CA GLN A 661 2.34 8.83 25.72
C GLN A 661 2.51 7.29 25.77
N GLN A 662 3.74 6.79 25.65
CA GLN A 662 4.01 5.35 25.61
C GLN A 662 3.93 4.70 27.00
N THR A 663 4.49 5.33 28.03
CA THR A 663 4.54 4.77 29.39
C THR A 663 3.16 4.43 29.97
N PRO A 664 2.10 5.25 29.84
CA PRO A 664 0.77 4.88 30.32
C PRO A 664 0.21 3.59 29.69
N LEU A 665 0.43 3.40 28.38
CA LEU A 665 0.01 2.19 27.68
C LEU A 665 0.85 0.98 28.12
N ALA A 666 2.16 1.17 28.26
CA ALA A 666 3.10 0.17 28.75
C ALA A 666 2.72 -0.36 30.13
N ASP A 667 2.51 0.55 31.08
CA ASP A 667 2.17 0.24 32.46
C ASP A 667 0.85 -0.52 32.54
N ALA A 668 -0.14 -0.11 31.76
CA ALA A 668 -1.43 -0.79 31.69
C ALA A 668 -1.30 -2.21 31.14
N PHE A 669 -0.56 -2.39 30.04
CA PHE A 669 -0.29 -3.68 29.43
C PHE A 669 0.35 -4.65 30.44
N TYR A 670 1.44 -4.24 31.08
CA TYR A 670 2.10 -5.06 32.08
C TYR A 670 1.23 -5.30 33.31
N ASN A 671 0.48 -4.30 33.78
CA ASN A 671 -0.43 -4.47 34.92
C ASN A 671 -1.50 -5.55 34.66
N TYR A 672 -2.12 -5.56 33.48
CA TYR A 672 -3.11 -6.60 33.13
C TYR A 672 -2.51 -8.00 33.10
N LEU A 673 -1.27 -8.15 32.62
CA LEU A 673 -0.53 -9.43 32.62
C LEU A 673 -0.13 -9.86 34.04
N LEU A 674 0.56 -8.98 34.78
CA LEU A 674 1.15 -9.29 36.09
C LEU A 674 0.11 -9.53 37.18
N THR A 675 -1.09 -8.97 37.03
CA THR A 675 -2.22 -9.20 37.96
C THR A 675 -3.17 -10.32 37.49
N ALA A 676 -2.83 -11.02 36.40
CA ALA A 676 -3.62 -12.08 35.78
C ALA A 676 -5.08 -11.67 35.43
N GLN A 677 -5.30 -10.38 35.16
CA GLN A 677 -6.58 -9.88 34.64
C GLN A 677 -6.72 -10.20 33.15
N ALA A 678 -5.60 -10.28 32.43
CA ALA A 678 -5.48 -10.86 31.10
C ALA A 678 -4.58 -12.10 31.17
N THR A 679 -4.92 -13.12 30.40
CA THR A 679 -4.10 -14.36 30.33
C THR A 679 -3.23 -14.41 29.09
N THR A 680 -3.63 -13.69 28.04
CA THR A 680 -2.94 -13.65 26.75
C THR A 680 -2.37 -12.27 26.45
N LEU A 681 -1.38 -12.20 25.56
CA LEU A 681 -0.80 -10.92 25.13
C LEU A 681 -1.82 -10.02 24.43
N GLY A 682 -2.67 -10.61 23.57
CA GLY A 682 -3.68 -9.89 22.83
C GLY A 682 -4.70 -9.22 23.75
N GLU A 683 -5.26 -9.97 24.71
CA GLU A 683 -6.20 -9.45 25.72
C GLU A 683 -5.57 -8.32 26.56
N ALA A 684 -4.31 -8.48 26.97
CA ALA A 684 -3.62 -7.46 27.75
C ALA A 684 -3.45 -6.16 26.97
N LEU A 685 -3.07 -6.25 25.69
CA LEU A 685 -2.91 -5.07 24.82
C LEU A 685 -4.26 -4.43 24.48
N GLU A 686 -5.29 -5.23 24.23
CA GLU A 686 -6.66 -4.78 24.03
C GLU A 686 -7.14 -3.98 25.25
N LEU A 687 -7.07 -4.54 26.45
CA LEU A 687 -7.50 -3.87 27.68
C LEU A 687 -6.68 -2.61 28.00
N ALA A 688 -5.38 -2.63 27.73
CA ALA A 688 -4.52 -1.46 27.87
C ALA A 688 -4.97 -0.31 26.95
N LYS A 689 -5.32 -0.63 25.70
CA LYS A 689 -5.84 0.34 24.73
C LYS A 689 -7.25 0.82 25.06
N ILE A 690 -8.13 -0.05 25.57
CA ILE A 690 -9.45 0.34 26.07
C ILE A 690 -9.31 1.37 27.21
N MET A 691 -8.36 1.16 28.13
CA MET A 691 -8.06 2.12 29.19
C MET A 691 -7.56 3.45 28.60
N ALA A 692 -6.58 3.38 27.70
CA ALA A 692 -6.01 4.54 27.03
C ALA A 692 -7.03 5.33 26.20
N SER A 693 -8.09 4.69 25.68
CA SER A 693 -9.15 5.36 24.88
C SER A 693 -9.90 6.46 25.62
N SER A 694 -9.75 6.55 26.94
CA SER A 694 -10.33 7.62 27.76
C SER A 694 -9.49 8.91 27.77
N ASP A 695 -8.25 8.85 27.28
CA ASP A 695 -7.31 9.96 27.22
C ASP A 695 -6.98 10.32 25.75
N PRO A 696 -7.43 11.50 25.26
CA PRO A 696 -7.14 11.94 23.90
C PRO A 696 -5.65 12.02 23.56
N ASP A 697 -4.77 12.29 24.55
CA ASP A 697 -3.33 12.41 24.33
C ASP A 697 -2.68 11.06 23.99
N LEU A 698 -3.38 9.95 24.24
CA LEU A 698 -2.93 8.58 23.97
C LEU A 698 -3.48 8.01 22.66
N ARG A 699 -4.25 8.78 21.87
CA ARG A 699 -4.87 8.29 20.63
C ARG A 699 -3.87 7.70 19.65
N GLU A 700 -2.72 8.34 19.45
CA GLU A 700 -1.70 7.86 18.52
C GLU A 700 -1.06 6.54 18.98
N VAL A 701 -0.80 6.37 20.28
CA VAL A 701 -0.20 5.13 20.79
C VAL A 701 -1.17 3.95 20.73
N ILE A 702 -2.48 4.19 20.83
CA ILE A 702 -3.50 3.16 20.61
C ILE A 702 -3.37 2.59 19.19
N HIS A 703 -3.23 3.46 18.19
CA HIS A 703 -3.14 3.04 16.80
C HIS A 703 -1.78 2.47 16.41
N THR A 704 -0.69 3.07 16.90
CA THR A 704 0.67 2.77 16.43
C THR A 704 1.32 1.58 17.11
N PHE A 705 0.91 1.21 18.33
CA PHE A 705 1.43 0.00 18.98
C PHE A 705 0.69 -1.24 18.46
N ASN A 706 1.42 -2.13 17.78
CA ASN A 706 0.88 -3.36 17.22
C ASN A 706 1.44 -4.58 17.96
N LEU A 707 0.66 -5.67 17.98
CA LEU A 707 1.14 -6.98 18.41
C LEU A 707 1.60 -7.76 17.17
N LEU A 708 2.91 -7.94 17.04
CA LEU A 708 3.52 -8.83 16.06
C LEU A 708 3.77 -10.18 16.74
N GLY A 709 2.85 -11.11 16.54
CA GLY A 709 2.77 -12.40 17.22
C GLY A 709 1.34 -12.90 17.31
N ASP A 710 1.16 -14.06 17.96
CA ASP A 710 -0.15 -14.66 18.16
C ASP A 710 -0.91 -13.92 19.28
N PRO A 711 -2.09 -13.34 19.02
CA PRO A 711 -2.87 -12.65 20.05
C PRO A 711 -3.35 -13.58 21.17
N ALA A 712 -3.48 -14.88 20.92
CA ALA A 712 -3.86 -15.86 21.94
C ALA A 712 -2.65 -16.43 22.70
N LEU A 713 -1.43 -15.92 22.47
CA LEU A 713 -0.24 -16.38 23.19
C LEU A 713 -0.41 -16.18 24.70
N VAL A 714 -0.41 -17.29 25.45
CA VAL A 714 -0.59 -17.28 26.91
C VAL A 714 0.67 -16.78 27.60
N PHE A 715 0.55 -15.72 28.39
CA PHE A 715 1.66 -15.18 29.17
C PHE A 715 2.04 -16.09 30.35
N GLN A 716 3.32 -16.39 30.50
CA GLN A 716 3.83 -17.20 31.62
C GLN A 716 4.27 -16.32 32.79
N LEU A 717 3.57 -16.41 33.92
CA LEU A 717 3.94 -15.76 35.18
C LEU A 717 5.00 -16.56 35.96
N PRO A 718 5.82 -15.90 36.81
CA PRO A 718 6.87 -16.53 37.62
C PRO A 718 6.44 -17.59 38.64
#